data_AF-A0A916EHD4-F1
#
_entry.id   AF-A0A916EHD4-F1
#
_cell.length_a   1.000
_cell.length_b   1.000
_cell.length_c   1.000
_cell.angle_alpha   90.00
_cell.angle_beta   90.00
_cell.angle_gamma   90.00
#
_symmetry.space_group_name_H-M   'P 1'
#
loop_
_entity.id
_entity.type
_entity.pdbx_description
1 polymer ?
#
loop_
_entity_poly.entity_id
_entity_poly.type
_entity_poly.pdbx_seq_one_letter_code
_entity_poly.pdbx_strand_id
1 'polypeptide(L)'
;MKVSNLLSASAWREGVLTSTISERTETESFPGAYVFPPIKGLENRRPVTGLDFGSLYPSLIMTYNLSPDKIILSRKHAEFLRDSGKTLHEINFKFNGIDVLAWSIRHNNIPEEKGLYAIVLEYLSVKRVEIKKRLAPVKEKKEVMELVIGLMDKDLSLPEAIEHVLAKAKEKNHASLNKNLYHFINKEKHEFMAEYDSVCFEYSCLDAGQNAIKVYMNSFYGTAGDKECFQECDELYDYGNGIPKEEYWSRMVEISMGEIEKLRDDVNDFLKADNGSPYLKMAYEEVLFPVVFTGKKKYYGIPHESKPNFNKKPFIRGVEIVKRGHSTLFRKIGKHIMDESMRLENSRTMHQIIKDVLRGSVKDISRTDLNDLIKTAVWKPDKDNKSVQRFMSRMRDRHTREEADAKQLIKKGLTPEPYLYEIPELGERFEFVVVENDLSQKVGDKMEYPEVAKQLGKKIDISYYLNSVVSLCARFINYEDIYQPSPEAVLEALKKLKDANKAKHNGVSGDDKADASVADEDNLDEEDEDEIDEDEVLKIRDALAQKSAEKWVRGTYADKIVKYSGNDVYWSSYLNALDKQEESIRLKLTTLLAEISKIDVGCRDRMYKLVTKPGKRKPKAMTLEKYILAYIQENECALLADLRSIWYKMVGLETTRYRMLSKLQDDKKDNSSEADIDDIIELYC
;
A
#
# COMPACT_ATOMS: atom_id res chain seq x y z
N MET A 1 32.93 7.44 -8.46
CA MET A 1 34.08 7.89 -7.65
C MET A 1 34.34 7.04 -6.41
N LYS A 2 33.46 6.99 -5.38
CA LYS A 2 33.76 6.25 -4.13
C LYS A 2 34.10 4.76 -4.31
N VAL A 3 33.30 4.04 -5.11
CA VAL A 3 33.54 2.62 -5.44
C VAL A 3 34.88 2.43 -6.14
N SER A 4 35.11 3.22 -7.20
CA SER A 4 36.32 3.19 -8.00
C SER A 4 37.57 3.44 -7.14
N ASN A 5 37.57 4.45 -6.26
CA ASN A 5 38.72 4.73 -5.40
C ASN A 5 39.03 3.55 -4.44
N LEU A 6 38.00 2.95 -3.84
CA LEU A 6 38.18 1.81 -2.93
C LEU A 6 38.68 0.56 -3.66
N LEU A 7 38.15 0.30 -4.85
CA LEU A 7 38.59 -0.80 -5.71
C LEU A 7 40.03 -0.59 -6.18
N SER A 8 40.39 0.61 -6.65
CA SER A 8 41.77 0.93 -7.06
C SER A 8 42.76 0.80 -5.92
N ALA A 9 42.42 1.28 -4.71
CA ALA A 9 43.27 1.14 -3.53
C ALA A 9 43.41 -0.32 -3.07
N SER A 10 42.39 -1.15 -3.28
CA SER A 10 42.44 -2.58 -2.94
C SER A 10 43.18 -3.37 -4.01
N ALA A 11 42.96 -3.08 -5.29
CA ALA A 11 43.68 -3.67 -6.41
C ALA A 11 45.20 -3.42 -6.28
N TRP A 12 45.60 -2.19 -5.94
CA TRP A 12 47.01 -1.87 -5.68
C TRP A 12 47.63 -2.73 -4.56
N ARG A 13 46.90 -2.98 -3.47
CA ARG A 13 47.36 -3.81 -2.36
C ARG A 13 47.51 -5.28 -2.74
N GLU A 14 46.61 -5.78 -3.60
CA GLU A 14 46.62 -7.16 -4.11
C GLU A 14 47.52 -7.34 -5.35
N GLY A 15 48.26 -6.30 -5.77
CA GLY A 15 49.13 -6.37 -6.96
C GLY A 15 48.37 -6.49 -8.29
N VAL A 16 47.11 -6.07 -8.34
CA VAL A 16 46.23 -6.12 -9.51
C VAL A 16 46.22 -4.77 -10.24
N LEU A 17 46.39 -4.79 -11.57
CA LEU A 17 46.26 -3.61 -12.43
C LEU A 17 44.84 -3.54 -13.02
N THR A 18 44.28 -2.33 -13.08
CA THR A 18 42.96 -2.08 -13.68
C THR A 18 43.10 -1.50 -15.08
N SER A 19 42.34 -2.03 -16.05
CA SER A 19 42.27 -1.48 -17.41
C SER A 19 41.15 -0.43 -17.54
N THR A 20 41.39 0.58 -18.38
CA THR A 20 40.36 1.56 -18.75
C THR A 20 39.67 1.07 -20.02
N ILE A 21 38.39 0.73 -19.92
CA ILE A 21 37.55 0.34 -21.06
C ILE A 21 36.59 1.51 -21.33
N SER A 22 36.52 1.98 -22.58
CA SER A 22 35.58 3.04 -22.98
C SER A 22 34.14 2.54 -22.89
N GLU A 23 33.27 3.30 -22.23
CA GLU A 23 31.84 2.98 -22.09
C GLU A 23 31.20 2.75 -23.47
N ARG A 24 30.69 1.54 -23.69
CA ARG A 24 29.64 1.32 -24.69
C ARG A 24 28.33 1.61 -23.99
N THR A 25 27.63 2.66 -24.40
CA THR A 25 26.26 2.93 -23.93
C THR A 25 25.33 1.85 -24.48
N GLU A 26 25.16 0.78 -23.72
CA GLU A 26 24.05 -0.14 -23.91
C GLU A 26 22.77 0.59 -23.45
N THR A 27 21.84 0.80 -24.39
CA THR A 27 20.59 1.54 -24.17
C THR A 27 19.49 0.70 -23.53
N GLU A 28 19.71 -0.60 -23.36
CA GLU A 28 18.72 -1.55 -22.86
C GLU A 28 18.91 -1.86 -21.37
N SER A 29 17.80 -1.97 -20.65
CA SER A 29 17.81 -2.26 -19.21
C SER A 29 17.75 -3.76 -18.93
N PHE A 30 18.61 -4.23 -18.03
CA PHE A 30 18.58 -5.62 -17.54
C PHE A 30 17.24 -5.97 -16.87
N PRO A 31 16.76 -7.23 -17.00
CA PRO A 31 15.62 -7.72 -16.23
C PRO A 31 15.86 -7.56 -14.73
N GLY A 32 14.89 -6.98 -14.03
CA GLY A 32 14.96 -6.75 -12.58
C GLY A 32 14.46 -7.94 -11.75
N ALA A 33 14.37 -7.71 -10.44
CA ALA A 33 13.77 -8.65 -9.49
C ALA A 33 12.33 -9.03 -9.86
N TYR A 34 12.01 -10.32 -9.86
CA TYR A 34 10.62 -10.76 -9.83
C TYR A 34 9.98 -10.45 -8.47
N VAL A 35 8.73 -9.97 -8.50
CA VAL A 35 7.95 -9.65 -7.32
C VAL A 35 6.66 -10.43 -7.37
N PHE A 36 6.53 -11.39 -6.46
CA PHE A 36 5.35 -12.22 -6.35
C PHE A 36 4.09 -11.37 -6.08
N PRO A 37 2.94 -11.73 -6.69
CA PRO A 37 1.68 -11.08 -6.39
C PRO A 37 1.27 -11.40 -4.94
N PRO A 38 0.91 -10.40 -4.11
CA PRO A 38 0.50 -10.67 -2.74
C PRO A 38 -0.94 -11.16 -2.69
N ILE A 39 -1.24 -12.01 -1.71
CA ILE A 39 -2.62 -12.26 -1.27
C ILE A 39 -3.08 -11.00 -0.54
N LYS A 40 -3.94 -10.22 -1.19
CA LYS A 40 -4.41 -8.93 -0.67
C LYS A 40 -5.49 -9.12 0.39
N GLY A 41 -5.52 -8.19 1.33
CA GLY A 41 -6.54 -8.09 2.36
C GLY A 41 -6.01 -8.06 3.78
N LEU A 42 -6.94 -7.95 4.72
CA LEU A 42 -6.68 -8.02 6.15
C LEU A 42 -6.51 -9.48 6.56
N GLU A 43 -5.29 -9.84 6.95
CA GLU A 43 -4.94 -11.10 7.58
C GLU A 43 -4.84 -10.86 9.09
N ASN A 44 -5.89 -11.28 9.80
CA ASN A 44 -6.02 -11.22 11.25
C ASN A 44 -6.27 -12.61 11.87
N ARG A 45 -6.09 -13.68 11.07
CA ARG A 45 -6.21 -15.06 11.53
C ARG A 45 -4.84 -15.64 11.84
N ARG A 46 -3.84 -15.35 11.01
CA ARG A 46 -2.48 -15.89 11.14
C ARG A 46 -1.41 -14.80 11.16
N PRO A 47 -0.39 -14.91 12.03
CA PRO A 47 0.82 -14.11 11.90
C PRO A 47 1.52 -14.38 10.56
N VAL A 48 2.15 -13.35 10.02
CA VAL A 48 2.91 -13.45 8.77
C VAL A 48 4.36 -13.07 9.05
N THR A 49 5.30 -13.90 8.64
CA THR A 49 6.73 -13.66 8.74
C THR A 49 7.44 -14.20 7.50
N GLY A 50 8.73 -13.92 7.38
CA GLY A 50 9.55 -14.40 6.29
C GLY A 50 11.02 -14.43 6.67
N LEU A 51 11.77 -15.20 5.89
CA LEU A 51 13.22 -15.13 5.86
C LEU A 51 13.63 -14.20 4.74
N ASP A 52 14.45 -13.20 5.06
CA ASP A 52 15.13 -12.38 4.06
C ASP A 52 16.62 -12.72 4.07
N PHE A 53 17.26 -12.63 2.92
CA PHE A 53 18.69 -12.84 2.83
C PHE A 53 19.44 -11.66 3.45
N GLY A 54 20.36 -11.97 4.36
CA GLY A 54 21.25 -10.99 4.96
C GLY A 54 22.18 -10.38 3.92
N SER A 55 21.84 -9.22 3.38
CA SER A 55 22.61 -8.56 2.31
C SER A 55 22.81 -9.48 1.09
N LEU A 56 21.70 -10.04 0.59
CA LEU A 56 21.63 -11.03 -0.51
C LEU A 56 22.75 -10.90 -1.54
N TYR A 57 22.89 -9.75 -2.17
CA TYR A 57 23.78 -9.60 -3.32
C TYR A 57 25.26 -9.52 -3.01
N PRO A 58 25.70 -8.69 -2.06
CA PRO A 58 27.04 -8.83 -1.50
C PRO A 58 27.35 -10.27 -1.13
N SER A 59 26.38 -10.96 -0.51
CA SER A 59 26.53 -12.35 -0.12
C SER A 59 26.65 -13.28 -1.31
N LEU A 60 25.90 -13.08 -2.42
CA LEU A 60 26.06 -13.81 -3.66
C LEU A 60 27.43 -13.54 -4.32
N ILE A 61 27.86 -12.28 -4.39
CA ILE A 61 29.16 -11.90 -4.96
C ILE A 61 30.30 -12.57 -4.18
N MET A 62 30.23 -12.55 -2.85
CA MET A 62 31.22 -13.23 -2.01
C MET A 62 31.14 -14.75 -2.19
N THR A 63 29.95 -15.35 -2.09
CA THR A 63 29.74 -16.81 -2.14
C THR A 63 30.18 -17.43 -3.46
N TYR A 64 29.79 -16.82 -4.57
CA TYR A 64 30.10 -17.31 -5.92
C TYR A 64 31.36 -16.68 -6.50
N ASN A 65 32.13 -15.93 -5.71
CA ASN A 65 33.37 -15.29 -6.12
C ASN A 65 33.23 -14.43 -7.39
N LEU A 66 32.13 -13.68 -7.51
CA LEU A 66 31.80 -12.89 -8.71
C LEU A 66 32.66 -11.62 -8.78
N SER A 67 33.91 -11.80 -9.20
CA SER A 67 34.90 -10.75 -9.32
C SER A 67 35.54 -10.80 -10.70
N PRO A 68 35.80 -9.65 -11.37
CA PRO A 68 36.37 -9.64 -12.72
C PRO A 68 37.65 -10.45 -12.87
N ASP A 69 38.49 -10.50 -11.84
CA ASP A 69 39.74 -11.26 -11.78
C ASP A 69 39.56 -12.78 -11.59
N LYS A 70 38.34 -13.26 -11.32
CA LYS A 70 38.01 -14.67 -11.09
C LYS A 70 36.96 -15.22 -12.06
N ILE A 71 36.46 -14.40 -12.99
CA ILE A 71 35.53 -14.81 -14.04
C ILE A 71 36.29 -15.41 -15.23
N ILE A 72 35.80 -16.54 -15.71
CA ILE A 72 36.33 -17.31 -16.81
C ILE A 72 35.28 -17.34 -17.91
N LEU A 73 35.61 -16.81 -19.07
CA LEU A 73 34.71 -16.78 -20.23
C LEU A 73 35.01 -17.92 -21.23
N SER A 74 36.16 -18.59 -21.10
CA SER A 74 36.58 -19.64 -22.01
C SER A 74 36.35 -21.02 -21.42
N ARG A 75 35.56 -21.83 -22.14
CA ARG A 75 35.31 -23.24 -21.78
C ARG A 75 36.59 -24.06 -21.66
N LYS A 76 37.54 -23.88 -22.59
CA LYS A 76 38.84 -24.58 -22.54
C LYS A 76 39.62 -24.24 -21.27
N HIS A 77 39.55 -22.99 -20.83
CA HIS A 77 40.23 -22.57 -19.60
C HIS A 77 39.52 -23.12 -18.35
N ALA A 78 38.18 -23.18 -18.37
CA ALA A 78 37.40 -23.80 -17.31
C ALA A 78 37.71 -25.31 -17.18
N GLU A 79 37.81 -26.04 -18.30
CA GLU A 79 38.18 -27.45 -18.34
C GLU A 79 39.60 -27.67 -17.76
N PHE A 80 40.59 -26.88 -18.22
CA PHE A 80 41.95 -26.92 -17.66
C PHE A 80 41.98 -26.70 -16.14
N LEU A 81 41.20 -25.75 -15.63
CA LEU A 81 41.13 -25.48 -14.19
C LEU A 81 40.47 -26.64 -13.42
N ARG A 82 39.44 -27.27 -13.98
CA ARG A 82 38.84 -28.48 -13.39
C ARG A 82 39.84 -29.62 -13.32
N ASP A 83 40.60 -29.84 -14.38
CA ASP A 83 41.66 -30.87 -14.42
C ASP A 83 42.77 -30.61 -13.39
N SER A 84 43.05 -29.34 -13.10
CA SER A 84 43.99 -28.93 -12.04
C SER A 84 43.44 -29.07 -10.61
N GLY A 85 42.21 -29.60 -10.45
CA GLY A 85 41.57 -29.82 -9.16
C GLY A 85 40.80 -28.60 -8.61
N LYS A 86 40.58 -27.55 -9.41
CA LYS A 86 39.76 -26.40 -9.00
C LYS A 86 38.28 -26.66 -9.20
N THR A 87 37.48 -26.30 -8.22
CA THR A 87 36.01 -26.30 -8.33
C THR A 87 35.54 -24.99 -8.96
N LEU A 88 34.65 -25.07 -9.94
CA LEU A 88 34.10 -23.91 -10.63
C LEU A 88 32.58 -23.82 -10.42
N HIS A 89 32.07 -22.61 -10.28
CA HIS A 89 30.66 -22.32 -10.44
C HIS A 89 30.38 -22.02 -11.90
N GLU A 90 29.33 -22.62 -12.45
CA GLU A 90 28.87 -22.33 -13.81
C GLU A 90 27.79 -21.25 -13.77
N ILE A 91 27.87 -20.30 -14.69
CA ILE A 91 26.97 -19.16 -14.81
C ILE A 91 26.40 -19.22 -16.23
N ASN A 92 25.10 -19.50 -16.34
CA ASN A 92 24.41 -19.62 -17.61
C ASN A 92 23.10 -18.83 -17.58
N PHE A 93 22.95 -17.85 -18.46
CA PHE A 93 21.73 -17.05 -18.59
C PHE A 93 21.58 -16.48 -20.01
N LYS A 94 20.35 -16.18 -20.41
CA LYS A 94 20.08 -15.47 -21.67
C LYS A 94 20.23 -13.97 -21.50
N PHE A 95 20.95 -13.33 -22.42
CA PHE A 95 21.07 -11.88 -22.54
C PHE A 95 20.84 -11.48 -24.00
N ASN A 96 19.82 -10.66 -24.26
CA ASN A 96 19.44 -10.24 -25.61
C ASN A 96 19.23 -11.42 -26.59
N GLY A 97 18.61 -12.50 -26.11
CA GLY A 97 18.40 -13.73 -26.88
C GLY A 97 19.63 -14.62 -27.06
N ILE A 98 20.79 -14.19 -26.54
CA ILE A 98 22.06 -14.92 -26.62
C ILE A 98 22.32 -15.64 -25.30
N ASP A 99 22.61 -16.94 -25.35
CA ASP A 99 23.05 -17.69 -24.17
C ASP A 99 24.47 -17.24 -23.79
N VAL A 100 24.59 -16.67 -22.59
CA VAL A 100 25.86 -16.27 -21.99
C VAL A 100 26.30 -17.37 -21.03
N LEU A 101 27.46 -17.97 -21.31
CA LEU A 101 28.08 -19.00 -20.48
C LEU A 101 29.42 -18.50 -19.94
N ALA A 102 29.58 -18.57 -18.61
CA ALA A 102 30.79 -18.22 -17.90
C ALA A 102 31.00 -19.13 -16.69
N TRP A 103 32.19 -19.05 -16.08
CA TRP A 103 32.49 -19.73 -14.83
C TRP A 103 33.17 -18.79 -13.84
N SER A 104 33.06 -19.07 -12.56
CA SER A 104 33.88 -18.46 -11.51
C SER A 104 34.58 -19.52 -10.67
N ILE A 105 35.78 -19.21 -10.17
CA ILE A 105 36.52 -20.12 -9.30
C ILE A 105 35.89 -20.12 -7.91
N ARG A 106 35.50 -21.30 -7.40
CA ARG A 106 35.06 -21.44 -6.00
C ARG A 106 36.26 -21.24 -5.09
N HIS A 107 36.13 -20.31 -4.14
CA HIS A 107 37.25 -19.92 -3.28
C HIS A 107 37.34 -20.71 -1.96
N ASN A 108 36.33 -21.52 -1.59
CA ASN A 108 36.30 -22.37 -0.37
C ASN A 108 36.74 -21.68 0.94
N ASN A 109 36.46 -20.38 1.03
CA ASN A 109 36.95 -19.46 2.07
C ASN A 109 38.48 -19.37 2.26
N ILE A 110 39.26 -19.75 1.26
CA ILE A 110 40.72 -19.61 1.19
C ILE A 110 41.05 -18.17 0.73
N PRO A 111 41.79 -17.36 1.52
CA PRO A 111 42.06 -15.95 1.20
C PRO A 111 42.66 -15.73 -0.20
N GLU A 112 43.60 -16.57 -0.62
CA GLU A 112 44.34 -16.45 -1.87
C GLU A 112 43.45 -16.75 -3.11
N GLU A 113 42.34 -17.46 -2.90
CA GLU A 113 41.39 -17.81 -3.96
C GLU A 113 40.26 -16.78 -4.10
N LYS A 114 40.09 -15.89 -3.12
CA LYS A 114 39.07 -14.84 -3.16
C LYS A 114 39.40 -13.81 -4.24
N GLY A 115 38.38 -13.39 -4.97
CA GLY A 115 38.47 -12.29 -5.91
C GLY A 115 38.46 -10.95 -5.21
N LEU A 116 38.95 -9.91 -5.90
CA LEU A 116 39.04 -8.55 -5.37
C LEU A 116 37.71 -8.04 -4.78
N TYR A 117 36.59 -8.32 -5.45
CA TYR A 117 35.27 -7.87 -4.99
C TYR A 117 34.85 -8.56 -3.69
N ALA A 118 35.13 -9.86 -3.54
CA ALA A 118 34.82 -10.60 -2.33
C ALA A 118 35.61 -10.05 -1.14
N ILE A 119 36.91 -9.77 -1.31
CA ILE A 119 37.78 -9.18 -0.28
C ILE A 119 37.24 -7.81 0.18
N VAL A 120 36.88 -6.95 -0.76
CA VAL A 120 36.37 -5.60 -0.45
C VAL A 120 35.01 -5.68 0.27
N LEU A 121 34.10 -6.56 -0.17
CA LEU A 121 32.80 -6.72 0.45
C LEU A 121 32.89 -7.35 1.85
N GLU A 122 33.84 -8.27 2.07
CA GLU A 122 34.12 -8.82 3.40
C GLU A 122 34.62 -7.73 4.35
N TYR A 123 35.57 -6.89 3.91
CA TYR A 123 36.03 -5.73 4.67
C TYR A 123 34.88 -4.78 5.04
N LEU A 124 34.01 -4.44 4.07
CA LEU A 124 32.85 -3.57 4.32
C LEU A 124 31.82 -4.23 5.26
N SER A 125 31.63 -5.54 5.16
CA SER A 125 30.74 -6.30 6.04
C SER A 125 31.24 -6.27 7.49
N VAL A 126 32.54 -6.43 7.71
CA VAL A 126 33.17 -6.29 9.04
C VAL A 126 32.95 -4.87 9.60
N LYS A 127 33.19 -3.84 8.78
CA LYS A 127 32.96 -2.44 9.19
C LYS A 127 31.51 -2.16 9.55
N ARG A 128 30.56 -2.74 8.81
CA ARG A 128 29.14 -2.63 9.12
C ARG A 128 28.80 -3.29 10.47
N VAL A 129 29.40 -4.44 10.77
CA VAL A 129 29.24 -5.12 12.07
C VAL A 129 29.81 -4.28 13.21
N GLU A 130 30.98 -3.66 13.03
CA GLU A 130 31.56 -2.73 14.01
C GLU A 130 30.61 -1.57 14.36
N ILE A 131 29.97 -0.97 13.34
CA ILE A 131 28.99 0.11 13.54
C ILE A 131 27.75 -0.41 14.25
N LYS A 132 27.21 -1.57 13.84
CA LYS A 132 26.05 -2.19 14.50
C LYS A 132 26.31 -2.50 15.97
N LYS A 133 27.53 -2.94 16.33
CA LYS A 133 27.93 -3.18 17.72
C LYS A 133 27.90 -1.91 18.56
N ARG A 134 28.22 -0.75 17.97
CA ARG A 134 28.09 0.57 18.63
C ARG A 134 26.63 1.04 18.70
N LEU A 135 25.82 0.73 17.68
CA LEU A 135 24.40 1.12 17.61
C LEU A 135 23.53 0.39 18.65
N ALA A 136 23.77 -0.90 18.90
CA ALA A 136 22.96 -1.71 19.80
C ALA A 136 22.74 -1.10 21.21
N PRO A 137 23.79 -0.69 21.97
CA PRO A 137 23.59 -0.09 23.29
C PRO A 137 22.85 1.26 23.24
N VAL A 138 23.05 2.04 22.17
CA VAL A 138 22.36 3.33 21.98
C VAL A 138 20.88 3.11 21.67
N LYS A 139 20.55 2.10 20.85
CA LYS A 139 19.17 1.68 20.56
C LYS A 139 18.46 1.25 21.86
N GLU A 140 19.11 0.41 22.66
CA GLU A 140 18.55 -0.04 23.94
C GLU A 140 18.32 1.14 24.89
N LYS A 141 19.30 2.03 25.07
CA LYS A 141 19.14 3.24 25.90
C LYS A 141 17.97 4.09 25.42
N LYS A 142 17.83 4.29 24.11
CA LYS A 142 16.73 5.04 23.50
C LYS A 142 15.37 4.44 23.81
N GLU A 143 15.17 3.14 23.55
CA GLU A 143 13.89 2.45 23.80
C GLU A 143 13.47 2.51 25.27
N VAL A 144 14.43 2.39 26.19
CA VAL A 144 14.19 2.52 27.63
C VAL A 144 13.72 3.92 27.99
N MET A 145 14.33 4.97 27.42
CA MET A 145 13.91 6.35 27.65
C MET A 145 12.52 6.63 27.02
N GLU A 146 12.21 6.07 25.85
CA GLU A 146 10.88 6.17 25.23
C GLU A 146 9.77 5.56 26.10
N LEU A 147 10.05 4.46 26.82
CA LEU A 147 9.11 3.89 27.79
C LEU A 147 8.81 4.84 28.94
N VAL A 148 9.83 5.53 29.46
CA VAL A 148 9.67 6.52 30.53
C VAL A 148 8.85 7.71 30.01
N ILE A 149 9.17 8.23 28.81
CA ILE A 149 8.41 9.32 28.17
C ILE A 149 6.94 8.93 27.99
N GLY A 150 6.66 7.71 27.49
CA GLY A 150 5.29 7.25 27.30
C GLY A 150 4.48 7.07 28.60
N LEU A 151 5.14 6.95 29.75
CA LEU A 151 4.49 6.99 31.06
C LEU A 151 4.30 8.42 31.56
N MET A 152 5.26 9.30 31.30
CA MET A 152 5.13 10.73 31.61
C MET A 152 4.02 11.42 30.81
N ASP A 153 3.75 10.95 29.59
CA ASP A 153 2.60 11.37 28.78
C ASP A 153 1.25 10.92 29.37
N LYS A 154 1.26 10.04 30.39
CA LYS A 154 0.09 9.60 31.16
C LYS A 154 0.05 10.25 32.55
N ASP A 155 0.59 11.45 32.69
CA ASP A 155 0.62 12.28 33.89
C ASP A 155 1.47 11.74 35.07
N LEU A 156 2.35 10.76 34.85
CA LEU A 156 3.34 10.36 35.86
C LEU A 156 4.49 11.38 35.92
N SER A 157 4.98 11.66 37.12
CA SER A 157 6.23 12.41 37.29
C SER A 157 7.43 11.59 36.80
N LEU A 158 8.54 12.25 36.45
CA LEU A 158 9.75 11.56 35.97
C LEU A 158 10.25 10.49 36.97
N PRO A 159 10.32 10.75 38.30
CA PRO A 159 10.71 9.73 39.28
C PRO A 159 9.74 8.53 39.29
N GLU A 160 8.43 8.77 39.29
CA GLU A 160 7.41 7.71 39.30
C GLU A 160 7.46 6.86 38.02
N ALA A 161 7.65 7.50 36.86
CA ALA A 161 7.80 6.82 35.58
C ALA A 161 9.06 5.94 35.54
N ILE A 162 10.18 6.44 36.07
CA ILE A 162 11.44 5.67 36.18
C ILE A 162 11.24 4.48 37.12
N GLU A 163 10.66 4.69 38.30
CA GLU A 163 10.39 3.62 39.27
C GLU A 163 9.49 2.53 38.68
N HIS A 164 8.45 2.92 37.94
CA HIS A 164 7.55 1.98 37.27
C HIS A 164 8.27 1.14 36.21
N VAL A 165 9.16 1.74 35.41
CA VAL A 165 9.98 0.99 34.44
C VAL A 165 10.97 0.06 35.14
N LEU A 166 11.62 0.52 36.21
CA LEU A 166 12.57 -0.28 37.00
C LEU A 166 11.89 -1.44 37.74
N ALA A 167 10.69 -1.25 38.28
CA ALA A 167 9.90 -2.30 38.92
C ALA A 167 9.57 -3.43 37.93
N LYS A 168 9.14 -3.07 36.72
CA LYS A 168 8.85 -4.02 35.64
C LYS A 168 10.10 -4.75 35.12
N ALA A 169 11.28 -4.15 35.26
CA ALA A 169 12.56 -4.76 34.90
C ALA A 169 13.04 -5.81 35.91
N LYS A 170 12.73 -5.63 37.21
CA LYS A 170 13.08 -6.57 38.29
C LYS A 170 12.38 -7.92 38.15
N GLU A 171 11.15 -7.95 37.65
CA GLU A 171 10.40 -9.21 37.40
C GLU A 171 10.96 -10.03 36.23
N LYS A 172 11.75 -9.41 35.32
CA LYS A 172 12.22 -10.04 34.07
C LYS A 172 13.74 -10.19 33.95
N ASN A 173 14.50 -10.04 35.04
CA ASN A 173 15.95 -10.25 35.08
C ASN A 173 16.78 -9.40 34.08
N HIS A 174 16.33 -8.18 33.76
CA HIS A 174 17.04 -7.29 32.83
C HIS A 174 18.08 -6.42 33.56
N ALA A 175 19.33 -6.88 33.62
CA ALA A 175 20.43 -6.15 34.24
C ALA A 175 20.81 -4.83 33.50
N SER A 176 20.54 -4.73 32.19
CA SER A 176 20.86 -3.57 31.35
C SER A 176 19.93 -2.37 31.56
N LEU A 177 18.63 -2.62 31.77
CA LEU A 177 17.60 -1.61 32.09
C LEU A 177 17.97 -0.78 33.33
N ASN A 178 18.54 -1.45 34.32
CA ASN A 178 18.95 -0.87 35.58
C ASN A 178 20.03 0.22 35.40
N LYS A 179 21.11 -0.07 34.67
CA LYS A 179 22.27 0.84 34.57
C LYS A 179 21.97 2.16 33.85
N ASN A 180 21.04 2.14 32.89
CA ASN A 180 20.73 3.31 32.05
C ASN A 180 19.85 4.34 32.75
N LEU A 181 19.07 3.95 33.77
CA LEU A 181 18.04 4.82 34.38
C LEU A 181 18.42 5.40 35.74
N TYR A 182 19.28 4.74 36.53
CA TYR A 182 19.61 5.21 37.90
C TYR A 182 20.15 6.64 37.97
N HIS A 183 20.86 7.11 36.94
CA HIS A 183 21.44 8.45 36.96
C HIS A 183 20.39 9.57 36.77
N PHE A 184 19.18 9.24 36.35
CA PHE A 184 18.11 10.20 36.08
C PHE A 184 17.13 10.38 37.24
N ILE A 185 17.20 9.54 38.28
CA ILE A 185 16.27 9.57 39.42
C ILE A 185 16.23 10.96 40.10
N ASN A 186 17.37 11.66 40.12
CA ASN A 186 17.51 12.98 40.75
C ASN A 186 17.63 14.13 39.73
N LYS A 187 17.34 13.87 38.45
CA LYS A 187 17.44 14.89 37.40
C LYS A 187 16.10 15.52 37.10
N GLU A 188 16.14 16.77 36.64
CA GLU A 188 14.95 17.44 36.16
C GLU A 188 14.50 16.91 34.79
N LYS A 189 13.21 17.03 34.50
CA LYS A 189 12.59 16.62 33.21
C LYS A 189 13.33 17.18 32.00
N HIS A 190 13.78 18.43 32.06
CA HIS A 190 14.46 19.08 30.94
C HIS A 190 15.84 18.44 30.66
N GLU A 191 16.57 18.03 31.69
CA GLU A 191 17.86 17.34 31.55
C GLU A 191 17.69 15.93 30.99
N PHE A 192 16.63 15.23 31.41
CA PHE A 192 16.28 13.92 30.86
C PHE A 192 15.95 14.02 29.36
N MET A 193 15.16 15.02 28.97
CA MET A 193 14.80 15.25 27.57
C MET A 193 16.00 15.66 26.71
N ALA A 194 16.92 16.47 27.23
CA ALA A 194 18.13 16.86 26.50
C ALA A 194 19.06 15.65 26.22
N GLU A 195 19.21 14.76 27.19
CA GLU A 195 19.96 13.52 27.02
C GLU A 195 19.25 12.56 26.06
N TYR A 196 17.91 12.51 26.10
CA TYR A 196 17.10 11.76 25.14
C TYR A 196 17.31 12.25 23.69
N ASP A 197 17.31 13.56 23.48
CA ASP A 197 17.54 14.16 22.17
C ASP A 197 18.96 13.86 21.67
N SER A 198 19.96 13.89 22.55
CA SER A 198 21.34 13.51 22.23
C SER A 198 21.46 12.04 21.81
N VAL A 199 20.84 11.13 22.59
CA VAL A 199 20.78 9.70 22.27
C VAL A 199 20.04 9.45 20.95
N CYS A 200 18.97 10.20 20.68
CA CYS A 200 18.24 10.13 19.40
C CYS A 200 19.10 10.60 18.22
N PHE A 201 19.89 11.65 18.40
CA PHE A 201 20.83 12.14 17.40
C PHE A 201 21.93 11.11 17.12
N GLU A 202 22.58 10.58 18.15
CA GLU A 202 23.61 9.55 18.02
C GLU A 202 23.06 8.28 17.34
N TYR A 203 21.89 7.81 17.77
CA TYR A 203 21.18 6.71 17.14
C TYR A 203 20.95 6.97 15.65
N SER A 204 20.45 8.16 15.30
CA SER A 204 20.14 8.53 13.92
C SER A 204 21.41 8.58 13.06
N CYS A 205 22.52 9.10 13.58
CA CYS A 205 23.81 9.12 12.89
C CYS A 205 24.34 7.71 12.64
N LEU A 206 24.32 6.83 13.65
CA LEU A 206 24.80 5.46 13.53
C LEU A 206 23.91 4.60 12.61
N ASP A 207 22.58 4.75 12.71
CA ASP A 207 21.63 4.07 11.83
C ASP A 207 21.78 4.56 10.37
N ALA A 208 21.91 5.87 10.16
CA ALA A 208 22.22 6.43 8.84
C ALA A 208 23.56 5.89 8.30
N GLY A 209 24.58 5.75 9.14
CA GLY A 209 25.88 5.17 8.76
C GLY A 209 25.77 3.71 8.34
N GLN A 210 25.08 2.86 9.10
CA GLN A 210 24.89 1.45 8.72
C GLN A 210 24.00 1.34 7.48
N ASN A 211 22.98 2.18 7.35
CA ASN A 211 22.11 2.23 6.18
C ASN A 211 22.85 2.73 4.93
N ALA A 212 23.80 3.66 5.05
CA ALA A 212 24.64 4.09 3.93
C ALA A 212 25.52 2.95 3.42
N ILE A 213 26.13 2.17 4.32
CA ILE A 213 26.89 0.96 3.95
C ILE A 213 25.95 -0.09 3.35
N LYS A 214 24.75 -0.29 3.94
CA LYS A 214 23.73 -1.19 3.41
C LYS A 214 23.27 -0.76 2.00
N VAL A 215 23.02 0.53 1.75
CA VAL A 215 22.60 1.05 0.44
C VAL A 215 23.70 0.90 -0.59
N TYR A 216 24.96 1.15 -0.21
CA TYR A 216 26.13 0.88 -1.05
C TYR A 216 26.21 -0.61 -1.43
N MET A 217 25.99 -1.49 -0.46
CA MET A 217 25.96 -2.94 -0.62
C MET A 217 24.76 -3.44 -1.44
N ASN A 218 23.60 -2.83 -1.27
CA ASN A 218 22.31 -3.32 -1.79
C ASN A 218 21.97 -2.81 -3.19
N SER A 219 22.94 -2.43 -4.02
CA SER A 219 22.69 -2.00 -5.41
C SER A 219 22.27 -3.15 -6.36
N PHE A 220 21.69 -4.24 -5.85
CA PHE A 220 21.36 -5.48 -6.55
C PHE A 220 20.15 -6.19 -5.78
N TYR A 221 19.06 -6.80 -6.37
CA TYR A 221 17.80 -7.30 -5.64
C TYR A 221 16.87 -8.49 -6.18
N GLY A 222 16.18 -9.32 -5.32
CA GLY A 222 14.89 -10.12 -5.57
C GLY A 222 14.38 -11.32 -4.62
N THR A 223 13.03 -11.70 -4.65
CA THR A 223 12.14 -12.94 -4.25
C THR A 223 11.18 -13.11 -2.95
N ALA A 224 10.35 -14.24 -2.75
CA ALA A 224 9.16 -14.51 -1.79
C ALA A 224 8.89 -15.99 -1.18
N GLY A 225 7.75 -16.34 -0.45
CA GLY A 225 7.40 -17.66 0.28
C GLY A 225 5.91 -18.02 0.83
N ASP A 226 5.69 -19.11 1.68
CA ASP A 226 4.44 -19.98 1.98
C ASP A 226 4.04 -20.36 3.50
N LYS A 227 2.94 -21.16 3.80
CA LYS A 227 2.13 -21.37 5.09
C LYS A 227 1.82 -22.85 5.57
N GLU A 228 2.13 -23.29 6.82
CA GLU A 228 1.53 -24.54 7.44
C GLU A 228 1.49 -24.71 9.01
N CYS A 229 1.82 -23.74 9.88
CA CYS A 229 2.32 -24.02 11.25
C CYS A 229 1.37 -23.89 12.50
N PHE A 230 0.04 -23.83 12.41
CA PHE A 230 -0.79 -23.24 13.50
C PHE A 230 -1.84 -24.11 14.22
N GLN A 231 -1.87 -25.42 13.94
CA GLN A 231 -3.00 -26.29 14.28
C GLN A 231 -3.31 -26.42 15.78
N GLU A 232 -2.32 -26.51 16.65
CA GLU A 232 -2.51 -26.71 18.11
C GLU A 232 -3.09 -25.46 18.82
N CYS A 233 -2.76 -24.27 18.31
CA CYS A 233 -3.31 -23.02 18.86
C CYS A 233 -4.80 -22.86 18.55
N ASP A 234 -5.24 -23.30 17.37
CA ASP A 234 -6.64 -23.21 16.95
C ASP A 234 -7.54 -24.02 17.90
N GLU A 235 -7.10 -25.23 18.24
CA GLU A 235 -7.84 -26.12 19.12
C GLU A 235 -8.04 -25.52 20.52
N LEU A 236 -7.03 -24.82 21.06
CA LEU A 236 -7.11 -24.19 22.39
C LEU A 236 -8.02 -22.95 22.45
N TYR A 237 -8.24 -22.27 21.33
CA TYR A 237 -9.10 -21.09 21.26
C TYR A 237 -10.59 -21.47 21.09
N ASP A 238 -10.88 -22.55 20.37
CA ASP A 238 -12.24 -22.92 19.97
C ASP A 238 -13.07 -23.67 21.05
N TYR A 239 -12.45 -24.19 22.14
CA TYR A 239 -13.21 -24.82 23.24
C TYR A 239 -13.73 -23.80 24.26
N GLY A 240 -14.93 -24.03 24.79
CA GLY A 240 -15.78 -23.10 25.58
C GLY A 240 -15.25 -22.56 26.92
N ASN A 241 -13.94 -22.66 27.19
CA ASN A 241 -13.19 -21.98 28.24
C ASN A 241 -11.87 -21.39 27.67
N GLY A 242 -11.87 -21.03 26.39
CA GLY A 242 -10.70 -20.66 25.59
C GLY A 242 -9.93 -19.47 26.16
N ILE A 243 -8.63 -19.46 25.90
CA ILE A 243 -7.70 -18.39 26.31
C ILE A 243 -8.15 -17.03 25.73
N PRO A 244 -7.93 -15.90 26.45
CA PRO A 244 -8.21 -14.58 25.93
C PRO A 244 -7.56 -14.34 24.56
N LYS A 245 -8.20 -13.55 23.69
CA LYS A 245 -7.73 -13.30 22.32
C LYS A 245 -6.28 -12.78 22.27
N GLU A 246 -5.90 -11.92 23.21
CA GLU A 246 -4.51 -11.42 23.32
C GLU A 246 -3.52 -12.55 23.61
N GLU A 247 -3.89 -13.48 24.49
CA GLU A 247 -3.06 -14.64 24.82
C GLU A 247 -2.97 -15.62 23.64
N TYR A 248 -4.09 -15.89 22.96
CA TYR A 248 -4.13 -16.68 21.73
C TYR A 248 -3.23 -16.09 20.64
N TRP A 249 -3.36 -14.78 20.39
CA TRP A 249 -2.56 -14.07 19.40
C TRP A 249 -1.08 -14.03 19.78
N SER A 250 -0.77 -13.86 21.07
CA SER A 250 0.62 -13.88 21.57
C SER A 250 1.26 -15.25 21.34
N ARG A 251 0.56 -16.35 21.67
CA ARG A 251 1.06 -17.72 21.44
C ARG A 251 1.31 -18.01 19.96
N MET A 252 0.40 -17.60 19.07
CA MET A 252 0.62 -17.77 17.63
C MET A 252 1.86 -17.02 17.14
N VAL A 253 2.10 -15.80 17.63
CA VAL A 253 3.30 -15.03 17.30
C VAL A 253 4.57 -15.71 17.83
N GLU A 254 4.55 -16.22 19.06
CA GLU A 254 5.69 -16.95 19.65
C GLU A 254 6.01 -18.23 18.90
N ILE A 255 5.00 -19.03 18.52
CA ILE A 255 5.20 -20.21 17.68
C ILE A 255 5.80 -19.80 16.33
N SER A 256 5.26 -18.76 15.70
CA SER A 256 5.79 -18.25 14.42
C SER A 256 7.26 -17.86 14.54
N MET A 257 7.64 -17.17 15.63
CA MET A 257 9.03 -16.80 15.93
C MET A 257 9.92 -18.04 16.15
N GLY A 258 9.44 -19.06 16.84
CA GLY A 258 10.22 -20.27 17.10
C GLY A 258 10.44 -21.11 15.85
N GLU A 259 9.38 -21.36 15.06
CA GLU A 259 9.46 -22.21 13.86
C GLU A 259 10.29 -21.57 12.74
N ILE A 260 10.17 -20.27 12.54
CA ILE A 260 10.95 -19.55 11.53
C ILE A 260 12.44 -19.47 11.89
N GLU A 261 12.79 -19.46 13.18
CA GLU A 261 14.19 -19.54 13.63
C GLU A 261 14.81 -20.90 13.33
N LYS A 262 14.08 -21.99 13.57
CA LYS A 262 14.52 -23.35 13.20
C LYS A 262 14.72 -23.46 11.69
N LEU A 263 13.71 -23.02 10.91
CA LEU A 263 13.78 -23.03 9.45
C LEU A 263 14.96 -22.20 8.94
N ARG A 264 15.22 -21.03 9.54
CA ARG A 264 16.38 -20.19 9.22
C ARG A 264 17.68 -20.98 9.38
N ASP A 265 17.83 -21.68 10.51
CA ASP A 265 19.07 -22.39 10.84
C ASP A 265 19.25 -23.60 9.92
N ASP A 266 18.19 -24.36 9.66
CA ASP A 266 18.19 -25.47 8.69
C ASP A 266 18.56 -25.01 7.27
N VAL A 267 17.95 -23.91 6.80
CA VAL A 267 18.27 -23.31 5.50
C VAL A 267 19.72 -22.82 5.46
N ASN A 268 20.21 -22.20 6.53
CA ASN A 268 21.58 -21.70 6.61
C ASN A 268 22.61 -22.84 6.61
N ASP A 269 22.35 -23.93 7.32
CA ASP A 269 23.21 -25.11 7.33
C ASP A 269 23.24 -25.79 5.95
N PHE A 270 22.09 -25.89 5.29
CA PHE A 270 22.01 -26.36 3.90
C PHE A 270 22.82 -25.47 2.95
N LEU A 271 22.60 -24.14 2.98
CA LEU A 271 23.32 -23.19 2.12
C LEU A 271 24.83 -23.24 2.34
N LYS A 272 25.27 -23.40 3.59
CA LYS A 272 26.68 -23.52 3.94
C LYS A 272 27.29 -24.82 3.42
N ALA A 273 26.57 -25.94 3.53
CA ALA A 273 27.01 -27.24 3.02
C ALA A 273 27.14 -27.23 1.48
N ASP A 274 26.19 -26.63 0.78
CA ASP A 274 26.17 -26.53 -0.69
C ASP A 274 27.29 -25.61 -1.24
N ASN A 275 27.42 -24.42 -0.64
CA ASN A 275 28.31 -23.38 -1.16
C ASN A 275 29.72 -23.40 -0.58
N GLY A 276 29.96 -24.12 0.52
CA GLY A 276 31.26 -24.17 1.20
C GLY A 276 31.66 -22.88 1.92
N SER A 277 30.73 -21.92 2.06
CA SER A 277 30.97 -20.66 2.79
C SER A 277 29.71 -20.16 3.50
N PRO A 278 29.83 -19.38 4.59
CA PRO A 278 28.69 -18.89 5.36
C PRO A 278 28.19 -17.49 4.92
N TYR A 279 28.61 -16.99 3.76
CA TYR A 279 28.26 -15.63 3.33
C TYR A 279 26.78 -15.52 2.95
N LEU A 280 26.27 -16.46 2.17
CA LEU A 280 24.86 -16.56 1.82
C LEU A 280 24.08 -17.18 3.00
N LYS A 281 23.32 -16.33 3.68
CA LYS A 281 22.50 -16.74 4.82
C LYS A 281 21.21 -15.96 4.90
N MET A 282 20.17 -16.64 5.35
CA MET A 282 18.89 -16.09 5.74
C MET A 282 18.98 -15.43 7.11
N ALA A 283 18.26 -14.33 7.25
CA ALA A 283 17.98 -13.65 8.50
C ALA A 283 16.46 -13.62 8.70
N TYR A 284 16.06 -13.80 9.95
CA TYR A 284 14.67 -13.66 10.35
C TYR A 284 14.22 -12.19 10.24
N GLU A 285 13.10 -11.93 9.57
CA GLU A 285 12.39 -10.65 9.61
C GLU A 285 11.30 -10.65 10.69
N GLU A 286 10.91 -9.46 11.14
CA GLU A 286 9.83 -9.31 12.14
C GLU A 286 8.53 -10.04 11.73
N VAL A 287 7.85 -10.63 12.72
CA VAL A 287 6.49 -11.18 12.51
C VAL A 287 5.51 -10.02 12.50
N LEU A 288 4.67 -9.94 11.47
CA LEU A 288 3.60 -8.95 11.35
C LEU A 288 2.26 -9.59 11.72
N PHE A 289 1.58 -9.05 12.74
CA PHE A 289 0.24 -9.53 13.11
C PHE A 289 -0.57 -8.52 13.95
N PRO A 290 -1.80 -8.14 13.54
CA PRO A 290 -2.43 -8.38 12.23
C PRO A 290 -1.70 -7.63 11.11
N VAL A 291 -1.98 -7.99 9.86
CA VAL A 291 -1.32 -7.39 8.68
C VAL A 291 -2.33 -7.19 7.54
N VAL A 292 -2.14 -6.14 6.75
CA VAL A 292 -2.95 -5.81 5.58
C VAL A 292 -2.07 -5.64 4.36
N PHE A 293 -2.35 -6.41 3.30
CA PHE A 293 -1.70 -6.29 2.00
C PHE A 293 -2.63 -5.58 1.01
N THR A 294 -2.18 -4.50 0.38
CA THR A 294 -2.98 -3.74 -0.61
C THR A 294 -2.44 -3.85 -2.03
N GLY A 295 -1.21 -4.35 -2.20
CA GLY A 295 -0.61 -4.61 -3.51
C GLY A 295 0.88 -4.88 -3.44
N LYS A 296 1.51 -5.11 -4.60
CA LYS A 296 2.97 -5.39 -4.68
C LYS A 296 3.75 -4.29 -3.96
N LYS A 297 4.57 -4.68 -2.96
CA LYS A 297 5.34 -3.78 -2.08
C LYS A 297 4.49 -2.77 -1.28
N LYS A 298 3.20 -3.04 -1.08
CA LYS A 298 2.26 -2.18 -0.35
C LYS A 298 1.55 -2.96 0.75
N TYR A 299 2.00 -2.79 1.99
CA TYR A 299 1.42 -3.45 3.15
C TYR A 299 1.69 -2.68 4.44
N TYR A 300 0.93 -3.01 5.47
CA TYR A 300 1.17 -2.55 6.82
C TYR A 300 0.72 -3.58 7.85
N GLY A 301 1.35 -3.63 9.01
CA GLY A 301 1.01 -4.57 10.07
C GLY A 301 1.68 -4.19 11.39
N ILE A 302 1.27 -4.81 12.49
CA ILE A 302 1.93 -4.60 13.78
C ILE A 302 3.18 -5.49 13.86
N PRO A 303 4.40 -4.90 14.02
CA PRO A 303 5.62 -5.68 14.07
C PRO A 303 5.88 -6.30 15.44
N HIS A 304 6.32 -7.55 15.44
CA HIS A 304 6.79 -8.28 16.60
C HIS A 304 8.25 -8.72 16.33
N GLU A 305 9.17 -8.11 17.08
CA GLU A 305 10.62 -8.30 16.86
C GLU A 305 11.18 -9.41 17.76
N SER A 306 11.12 -9.23 19.08
CA SER A 306 11.68 -10.17 20.06
C SER A 306 10.63 -10.85 20.94
N LYS A 307 9.43 -10.30 20.99
CA LYS A 307 8.30 -10.81 21.76
C LYS A 307 7.00 -10.25 21.18
N PRO A 308 5.85 -10.90 21.43
CA PRO A 308 4.54 -10.33 21.12
C PRO A 308 4.37 -8.95 21.76
N ASN A 309 3.93 -7.99 20.94
CA ASN A 309 3.66 -6.61 21.38
C ASN A 309 2.68 -5.94 20.43
N PHE A 310 1.39 -5.99 20.76
CA PHE A 310 0.31 -5.41 19.96
C PHE A 310 0.20 -3.88 20.09
N ASN A 311 0.97 -3.27 21.00
CA ASN A 311 0.94 -1.82 21.27
C ASN A 311 1.99 -1.04 20.44
N LYS A 312 2.70 -1.70 19.52
CA LYS A 312 3.65 -1.02 18.63
C LYS A 312 2.93 -0.23 17.56
N LYS A 313 3.60 0.83 17.08
CA LYS A 313 3.11 1.56 15.89
C LYS A 313 3.13 0.63 14.68
N PRO A 314 2.11 0.68 13.80
CA PRO A 314 2.10 -0.11 12.58
C PRO A 314 3.35 0.14 11.74
N PHE A 315 3.98 -0.94 11.30
CA PHE A 315 4.99 -0.94 10.26
C PHE A 315 4.32 -0.70 8.91
N ILE A 316 4.82 0.22 8.09
CA ILE A 316 4.18 0.62 6.84
C ILE A 316 5.19 0.58 5.69
N ARG A 317 4.86 -0.16 4.64
CA ARG A 317 5.66 -0.25 3.41
C ARG A 317 4.83 0.12 2.20
N GLY A 318 5.27 1.14 1.45
CA GLY A 318 4.77 1.49 0.11
C GLY A 318 3.33 1.99 0.01
N VAL A 319 2.52 1.89 1.07
CA VAL A 319 1.16 2.44 1.16
C VAL A 319 1.20 3.96 0.94
N GLU A 320 0.22 4.51 0.22
CA GLU A 320 0.29 5.91 -0.23
C GLU A 320 0.25 6.94 0.90
N ILE A 321 -0.21 6.55 2.09
CA ILE A 321 -0.30 7.39 3.29
C ILE A 321 1.08 7.92 3.73
N VAL A 322 2.15 7.12 3.54
CA VAL A 322 3.53 7.52 3.87
C VAL A 322 4.23 8.26 2.73
N LYS A 323 3.61 8.35 1.55
CA LYS A 323 4.19 9.07 0.42
C LYS A 323 4.02 10.59 0.58
N ARG A 324 5.07 11.32 0.18
CA ARG A 324 5.07 12.79 0.17
C ARG A 324 4.13 13.31 -0.93
N GLY A 325 3.52 14.49 -0.71
CA GLY A 325 2.62 15.14 -1.70
C GLY A 325 1.13 14.87 -1.55
N HIS A 326 0.72 13.94 -0.68
CA HIS A 326 -0.68 13.83 -0.23
C HIS A 326 -1.03 14.92 0.79
N SER A 327 -2.31 15.29 0.89
CA SER A 327 -2.79 16.26 1.87
C SER A 327 -2.81 15.66 3.28
N THR A 328 -2.85 16.51 4.29
CA THR A 328 -2.96 16.06 5.69
C THR A 328 -4.27 15.34 5.93
N LEU A 329 -5.38 15.80 5.33
CA LEU A 329 -6.68 15.11 5.34
C LEU A 329 -6.56 13.65 4.87
N PHE A 330 -5.92 13.44 3.72
CA PHE A 330 -5.68 12.10 3.16
C PHE A 330 -4.91 11.21 4.15
N ARG A 331 -3.89 11.76 4.81
CA ARG A 331 -3.10 11.02 5.81
C ARG A 331 -3.89 10.73 7.08
N LYS A 332 -4.67 11.69 7.58
CA LYS A 332 -5.50 11.54 8.79
C LYS A 332 -6.52 10.41 8.62
N ILE A 333 -7.29 10.45 7.53
CA ILE A 333 -8.29 9.41 7.22
C ILE A 333 -7.60 8.06 7.02
N GLY A 334 -6.51 8.04 6.24
CA GLY A 334 -5.76 6.82 5.99
C GLY A 334 -5.21 6.19 7.28
N LYS A 335 -4.60 6.98 8.16
CA LYS A 335 -4.12 6.51 9.46
C LYS A 335 -5.25 6.00 10.32
N HIS A 336 -6.39 6.70 10.38
CA HIS A 336 -7.54 6.25 11.15
C HIS A 336 -8.05 4.87 10.69
N ILE A 337 -8.13 4.62 9.37
CA ILE A 337 -8.47 3.30 8.82
C ILE A 337 -7.46 2.23 9.25
N MET A 338 -6.16 2.55 9.18
CA MET A 338 -5.09 1.64 9.57
C MET A 338 -5.12 1.33 11.07
N ASP A 339 -5.28 2.36 11.92
CA ASP A 339 -5.29 2.20 13.37
C ASP A 339 -6.49 1.33 13.80
N GLU A 340 -7.67 1.57 13.21
CA GLU A 340 -8.88 0.77 13.48
C GLU A 340 -8.78 -0.68 13.00
N SER A 341 -8.11 -0.95 11.88
CA SER A 341 -7.93 -2.32 11.37
C SER A 341 -6.94 -3.13 12.17
N MET A 342 -5.99 -2.47 12.86
CA MET A 342 -4.93 -3.11 13.65
C MET A 342 -5.32 -3.37 15.11
N ARG A 343 -6.50 -2.94 15.58
CA ARG A 343 -6.92 -3.12 16.98
C ARG A 343 -7.15 -4.59 17.31
N LEU A 344 -6.73 -5.00 18.52
CA LEU A 344 -6.88 -6.37 18.99
C LEU A 344 -8.36 -6.79 19.05
N GLU A 345 -9.26 -5.90 19.48
CA GLU A 345 -10.70 -6.16 19.60
C GLU A 345 -11.43 -6.05 18.27
N ASN A 346 -10.74 -5.73 17.18
CA ASN A 346 -11.38 -5.57 15.90
C ASN A 346 -11.98 -6.90 15.41
N SER A 347 -13.30 -6.89 15.22
CA SER A 347 -14.09 -7.96 14.58
C SER A 347 -14.67 -7.51 13.24
N ARG A 348 -14.42 -6.26 12.83
CA ARG A 348 -14.97 -5.66 11.61
C ARG A 348 -14.11 -5.95 10.40
N THR A 349 -14.76 -6.04 9.24
CA THR A 349 -14.08 -6.11 7.94
C THR A 349 -13.54 -4.74 7.52
N MET A 350 -12.63 -4.71 6.54
CA MET A 350 -12.13 -3.46 5.95
C MET A 350 -13.26 -2.56 5.44
N HIS A 351 -14.32 -3.12 4.84
CA HIS A 351 -15.51 -2.37 4.42
C HIS A 351 -16.20 -1.64 5.56
N GLN A 352 -16.42 -2.35 6.68
CA GLN A 352 -17.13 -1.79 7.83
C GLN A 352 -16.31 -0.65 8.45
N ILE A 353 -15.00 -0.85 8.61
CA ILE A 353 -14.08 0.19 9.10
C ILE A 353 -14.11 1.42 8.19
N ILE A 354 -13.94 1.23 6.89
CA ILE A 354 -13.96 2.35 5.93
C ILE A 354 -15.29 3.08 5.98
N LYS A 355 -16.41 2.36 6.01
CA LYS A 355 -17.74 2.95 6.09
C LYS A 355 -17.92 3.78 7.36
N ASP A 356 -17.46 3.27 8.51
CA ASP A 356 -17.56 3.97 9.80
C ASP A 356 -16.66 5.21 9.85
N VAL A 357 -15.39 5.08 9.42
CA VAL A 357 -14.43 6.18 9.37
C VAL A 357 -14.94 7.28 8.43
N LEU A 358 -15.36 6.93 7.21
CA LEU A 358 -15.91 7.91 6.27
C LEU A 358 -17.16 8.59 6.83
N ARG A 359 -18.08 7.85 7.46
CA ARG A 359 -19.28 8.43 8.10
C ARG A 359 -18.93 9.43 9.20
N GLY A 360 -17.89 9.14 10.00
CA GLY A 360 -17.38 10.07 11.01
C GLY A 360 -16.75 11.31 10.38
N SER A 361 -15.89 11.11 9.39
CA SER A 361 -15.11 12.19 8.76
C SER A 361 -15.93 13.16 7.91
N VAL A 362 -17.12 12.79 7.40
CA VAL A 362 -17.96 13.72 6.61
C VAL A 362 -18.29 15.01 7.38
N LYS A 363 -18.48 14.94 8.71
CA LYS A 363 -18.74 16.13 9.55
C LYS A 363 -17.51 16.99 9.78
N ASP A 364 -16.33 16.36 9.82
CA ASP A 364 -15.06 17.05 10.01
C ASP A 364 -14.62 17.71 8.70
N ILE A 365 -14.95 17.09 7.56
CA ILE A 365 -14.54 17.55 6.24
C ILE A 365 -15.20 18.87 5.86
N SER A 366 -16.47 19.06 6.18
CA SER A 366 -17.17 20.34 5.96
C SER A 366 -16.62 21.49 6.81
N ARG A 367 -15.79 21.19 7.81
CA ARG A 367 -15.14 22.15 8.72
C ARG A 367 -13.62 22.17 8.56
N THR A 368 -13.07 21.54 7.52
CA THR A 368 -11.62 21.35 7.35
C THR A 368 -10.90 22.69 7.22
N ASP A 369 -9.85 22.87 8.00
CA ASP A 369 -8.92 24.00 7.87
C ASP A 369 -8.14 23.90 6.54
N LEU A 370 -7.86 25.03 5.89
CA LEU A 370 -7.08 25.11 4.66
C LEU A 370 -5.73 24.38 4.79
N ASN A 371 -5.13 24.45 5.98
CA ASN A 371 -3.88 23.78 6.32
C ASN A 371 -3.93 22.25 6.13
N ASP A 372 -5.09 21.63 6.35
CA ASP A 372 -5.25 20.19 6.18
C ASP A 372 -5.32 19.75 4.70
N LEU A 373 -5.48 20.71 3.79
CA LEU A 373 -5.61 20.53 2.35
C LEU A 373 -4.32 20.87 1.58
N ILE A 374 -3.29 21.37 2.26
CA ILE A 374 -2.00 21.70 1.64
C ILE A 374 -1.33 20.43 1.08
N LYS A 375 -0.84 20.55 -0.15
CA LYS A 375 -0.04 19.53 -0.84
C LYS A 375 1.32 20.12 -1.20
N THR A 376 2.29 19.25 -1.45
CA THR A 376 3.65 19.67 -1.82
C THR A 376 4.08 19.07 -3.15
N ALA A 377 4.78 19.83 -3.98
CA ALA A 377 5.40 19.35 -5.21
C ALA A 377 6.87 19.81 -5.29
N VAL A 378 7.65 19.18 -6.16
CA VAL A 378 9.05 19.57 -6.43
C VAL A 378 9.13 20.13 -7.83
N TRP A 379 9.79 21.27 -7.99
CA TRP A 379 10.01 21.86 -9.30
C TRP A 379 11.18 21.18 -10.02
N LYS A 380 10.91 20.49 -11.13
CA LYS A 380 11.92 19.90 -12.01
C LYS A 380 11.46 20.08 -13.47
N PRO A 381 12.11 20.96 -14.26
CA PRO A 381 11.71 21.22 -15.65
C PRO A 381 11.76 19.98 -16.52
N ASP A 382 12.82 19.18 -16.34
CA ASP A 382 13.12 17.99 -17.17
C ASP A 382 12.19 16.81 -16.90
N LYS A 383 11.34 16.89 -15.87
CA LYS A 383 10.36 15.86 -15.57
C LYS A 383 9.04 16.18 -16.26
N ASP A 384 8.46 15.21 -16.97
CA ASP A 384 7.11 15.33 -17.58
C ASP A 384 6.01 15.30 -16.50
N ASN A 385 5.93 16.37 -15.71
CA ASN A 385 4.82 16.64 -14.81
C ASN A 385 4.01 17.83 -15.33
N LYS A 386 3.13 17.54 -16.29
CA LYS A 386 2.28 18.55 -16.96
C LYS A 386 1.49 19.44 -16.01
N SER A 387 1.10 18.93 -14.83
CA SER A 387 0.37 19.75 -13.84
C SER A 387 1.25 20.81 -13.21
N VAL A 388 2.44 20.42 -12.75
CA VAL A 388 3.43 21.33 -12.14
C VAL A 388 3.99 22.28 -13.18
N GLN A 389 4.26 21.81 -14.41
CA GLN A 389 4.74 22.67 -15.50
C GLN A 389 3.72 23.76 -15.85
N ARG A 390 2.43 23.43 -15.98
CA ARG A 390 1.37 24.41 -16.21
C ARG A 390 1.25 25.40 -15.05
N PHE A 391 1.25 24.90 -13.82
CA PHE A 391 1.23 25.74 -12.62
C PHE A 391 2.39 26.74 -12.65
N MET A 392 3.63 26.27 -12.85
CA MET A 392 4.81 27.13 -12.87
C MET A 392 4.80 28.13 -14.02
N SER A 393 4.32 27.76 -15.21
CA SER A 393 4.14 28.71 -16.30
C SER A 393 3.23 29.86 -15.87
N ARG A 394 2.08 29.53 -15.27
CA ARG A 394 1.12 30.54 -14.81
C ARG A 394 1.65 31.40 -13.66
N MET A 395 2.40 30.81 -12.71
CA MET A 395 3.02 31.59 -11.62
C MET A 395 4.03 32.59 -12.19
N ARG A 396 4.86 32.17 -13.16
CA ARG A 396 5.79 33.06 -13.87
C ARG A 396 5.07 34.19 -14.60
N ASP A 397 4.00 33.89 -15.32
CA ASP A 397 3.22 34.92 -16.05
C ASP A 397 2.54 35.92 -15.11
N ARG A 398 2.18 35.51 -13.88
CA ARG A 398 1.64 36.41 -12.86
C ARG A 398 2.74 37.24 -12.22
N HIS A 399 3.86 36.62 -11.85
CA HIS A 399 5.03 37.31 -11.30
C HIS A 399 5.54 38.42 -12.24
N THR A 400 5.71 38.11 -13.53
CA THR A 400 6.15 39.11 -14.54
C THR A 400 5.22 40.31 -14.63
N ARG A 401 3.90 40.11 -14.42
CA ARG A 401 2.93 41.22 -14.38
C ARG A 401 3.06 42.05 -13.11
N GLU A 402 3.19 41.41 -11.95
CA GLU A 402 3.44 42.11 -10.68
C GLU A 402 4.76 42.91 -10.72
N GLU A 403 5.81 42.37 -11.33
CA GLU A 403 7.06 43.09 -11.56
C GLU A 403 6.86 44.32 -12.46
N ALA A 404 6.08 44.20 -13.52
CA ALA A 404 5.79 45.30 -14.43
C ALA A 404 4.98 46.41 -13.73
N ASP A 405 3.98 46.05 -12.95
CA ASP A 405 3.15 46.98 -12.18
C ASP A 405 3.97 47.66 -11.07
N ALA A 406 4.82 46.90 -10.36
CA ALA A 406 5.75 47.44 -9.37
C ALA A 406 6.72 48.45 -9.98
N LYS A 407 7.29 48.16 -11.15
CA LYS A 407 8.14 49.11 -11.90
C LYS A 407 7.40 50.39 -12.25
N GLN A 408 6.10 50.32 -12.59
CA GLN A 408 5.29 51.50 -12.85
C GLN A 408 5.00 52.32 -11.58
N LEU A 409 4.72 51.67 -10.45
CA LEU A 409 4.49 52.34 -9.16
C LEU A 409 5.75 53.08 -8.69
N ILE A 410 6.91 52.44 -8.78
CA ILE A 410 8.21 53.05 -8.46
C ILE A 410 8.44 54.30 -9.33
N LYS A 411 8.14 54.22 -10.64
CA LYS A 411 8.25 55.37 -11.55
C LYS A 411 7.32 56.53 -11.16
N LYS A 412 6.20 56.25 -10.48
CA LYS A 412 5.26 57.25 -9.94
C LYS A 412 5.60 57.70 -8.51
N GLY A 413 6.70 57.23 -7.92
CA GLY A 413 7.11 57.57 -6.56
C GLY A 413 6.32 56.85 -5.46
N LEU A 414 5.60 55.77 -5.79
CA LEU A 414 4.83 54.96 -4.85
C LEU A 414 5.61 53.69 -4.47
N THR A 415 5.39 53.21 -3.24
CA THR A 415 5.97 51.95 -2.76
C THR A 415 5.14 50.76 -3.25
N PRO A 416 5.75 49.79 -3.96
CA PRO A 416 5.02 48.59 -4.40
C PRO A 416 4.81 47.62 -3.23
N GLU A 417 3.71 46.87 -3.28
CA GLU A 417 3.44 45.76 -2.37
C GLU A 417 4.37 44.56 -2.66
N PRO A 418 4.65 43.70 -1.66
CA PRO A 418 5.39 42.45 -1.88
C PRO A 418 4.71 41.55 -2.92
N TYR A 419 5.50 40.84 -3.72
CA TYR A 419 4.99 39.93 -4.73
C TYR A 419 4.23 38.76 -4.10
N LEU A 420 3.06 38.44 -4.67
CA LEU A 420 2.24 37.34 -4.19
C LEU A 420 2.66 36.00 -4.80
N TYR A 421 3.27 36.04 -5.99
CA TYR A 421 3.67 34.85 -6.74
C TYR A 421 5.19 34.74 -6.80
N GLU A 422 5.81 34.13 -5.80
CA GLU A 422 7.23 33.78 -5.84
C GLU A 422 7.46 32.54 -6.73
N ILE A 423 8.61 32.49 -7.40
CA ILE A 423 8.99 31.37 -8.27
C ILE A 423 10.01 30.49 -7.52
N PRO A 424 9.69 29.21 -7.23
CA PRO A 424 10.61 28.31 -6.54
C PRO A 424 11.85 28.00 -7.38
N GLU A 425 12.98 27.80 -6.70
CA GLU A 425 14.24 27.41 -7.30
C GLU A 425 14.19 25.99 -7.91
N LEU A 426 15.13 25.69 -8.81
CA LEU A 426 15.23 24.38 -9.43
C LEU A 426 15.53 23.30 -8.38
N GLY A 427 14.64 22.32 -8.26
CA GLY A 427 14.71 21.27 -7.25
C GLY A 427 14.07 21.65 -5.92
N GLU A 428 13.61 22.89 -5.75
CA GLU A 428 12.91 23.33 -4.55
C GLU A 428 11.51 22.70 -4.45
N ARG A 429 11.08 22.52 -3.21
CA ARG A 429 9.74 22.04 -2.88
C ARG A 429 8.86 23.23 -2.55
N PHE A 430 7.69 23.28 -3.15
CA PHE A 430 6.69 24.30 -2.89
C PHE A 430 5.35 23.69 -2.46
N GLU A 431 4.56 24.49 -1.77
CA GLU A 431 3.24 24.14 -1.27
C GLU A 431 2.14 24.66 -2.20
N PHE A 432 1.03 23.92 -2.31
CA PHE A 432 -0.10 24.33 -3.11
C PHE A 432 -1.42 23.72 -2.61
N VAL A 433 -2.51 24.38 -2.95
CA VAL A 433 -3.89 23.89 -2.83
C VAL A 433 -4.56 23.83 -4.21
N VAL A 434 -5.68 23.12 -4.33
CA VAL A 434 -6.47 23.08 -5.58
C VAL A 434 -7.77 23.85 -5.36
N VAL A 435 -7.94 24.94 -6.11
CA VAL A 435 -9.10 25.83 -6.04
C VAL A 435 -10.19 25.44 -7.04
N GLU A 436 -11.44 25.84 -6.75
CA GLU A 436 -12.54 25.72 -7.68
C GLU A 436 -12.29 26.59 -8.92
N ASN A 437 -12.55 26.01 -10.10
CA ASN A 437 -12.53 26.70 -11.38
C ASN A 437 -13.35 25.87 -12.38
N ASP A 438 -13.49 26.35 -13.62
CA ASP A 438 -14.23 25.66 -14.68
C ASP A 438 -13.88 24.16 -14.76
N LEU A 439 -14.91 23.33 -14.93
CA LEU A 439 -14.79 21.87 -14.96
C LEU A 439 -13.89 21.37 -16.11
N SER A 440 -13.71 22.17 -17.17
CA SER A 440 -12.89 21.87 -18.34
C SER A 440 -11.38 22.03 -18.10
N GLN A 441 -10.98 22.78 -17.07
CA GLN A 441 -9.58 23.12 -16.83
C GLN A 441 -8.80 21.98 -16.18
N LYS A 442 -7.50 21.90 -16.48
CA LYS A 442 -6.63 20.84 -15.95
C LYS A 442 -6.20 21.19 -14.52
N VAL A 443 -5.77 20.19 -13.76
CA VAL A 443 -5.38 20.37 -12.34
C VAL A 443 -4.33 21.47 -12.14
N GLY A 444 -3.35 21.60 -13.04
CA GLY A 444 -2.32 22.65 -12.94
C GLY A 444 -2.87 24.08 -13.03
N ASP A 445 -3.99 24.27 -13.73
CA ASP A 445 -4.66 25.56 -13.87
C ASP A 445 -5.42 25.92 -12.58
N LYS A 446 -5.85 24.88 -11.83
CA LYS A 446 -6.55 24.97 -10.55
C LYS A 446 -5.63 25.00 -9.33
N MET A 447 -4.32 24.77 -9.48
CA MET A 447 -3.39 24.83 -8.36
C MET A 447 -3.21 26.29 -7.89
N GLU A 448 -2.99 26.55 -6.61
CA GLU A 448 -2.70 27.90 -6.12
C GLU A 448 -1.81 27.84 -4.88
N TYR A 449 -1.01 28.88 -4.64
CA TYR A 449 -0.30 28.99 -3.37
C TYR A 449 -1.29 29.13 -2.21
N PRO A 450 -1.10 28.44 -1.07
CA PRO A 450 -2.04 28.47 0.05
C PRO A 450 -2.33 29.89 0.55
N GLU A 451 -1.28 30.71 0.71
CA GLU A 451 -1.41 32.09 1.17
C GLU A 451 -2.16 32.98 0.18
N VAL A 452 -1.89 32.80 -1.13
CA VAL A 452 -2.60 33.51 -2.20
C VAL A 452 -4.08 33.11 -2.24
N ALA A 453 -4.39 31.82 -2.07
CA ALA A 453 -5.77 31.35 -2.02
C ALA A 453 -6.52 31.96 -0.83
N LYS A 454 -5.85 32.05 0.33
CA LYS A 454 -6.40 32.66 1.55
C LYS A 454 -6.63 34.16 1.39
N GLN A 455 -5.63 34.90 0.92
CA GLN A 455 -5.70 36.35 0.73
C GLN A 455 -6.75 36.77 -0.30
N LEU A 456 -6.90 36.00 -1.39
CA LEU A 456 -7.87 36.28 -2.44
C LEU A 456 -9.24 35.62 -2.21
N GLY A 457 -9.46 34.96 -1.07
CA GLY A 457 -10.73 34.32 -0.74
C GLY A 457 -11.16 33.24 -1.74
N LYS A 458 -10.21 32.53 -2.35
CA LYS A 458 -10.51 31.50 -3.36
C LYS A 458 -11.14 30.27 -2.72
N LYS A 459 -12.23 29.79 -3.29
CA LYS A 459 -12.89 28.55 -2.87
C LYS A 459 -12.04 27.33 -3.24
N ILE A 460 -11.93 26.37 -2.33
CA ILE A 460 -11.15 25.15 -2.51
C ILE A 460 -12.00 24.07 -3.17
N ASP A 461 -11.44 23.35 -4.14
CA ASP A 461 -12.11 22.23 -4.81
C ASP A 461 -12.12 21.01 -3.88
N ILE A 462 -13.10 20.96 -2.97
CA ILE A 462 -13.24 19.86 -2.00
C ILE A 462 -13.38 18.52 -2.73
N SER A 463 -14.08 18.49 -3.87
CA SER A 463 -14.30 17.28 -4.68
C SER A 463 -12.97 16.65 -5.12
N TYR A 464 -11.98 17.45 -5.53
CA TYR A 464 -10.63 16.98 -5.86
C TYR A 464 -9.99 16.19 -4.70
N TYR A 465 -10.06 16.72 -3.48
CA TYR A 465 -9.49 16.06 -2.30
C TYR A 465 -10.26 14.80 -1.90
N LEU A 466 -11.59 14.86 -1.97
CA LEU A 466 -12.45 13.72 -1.70
C LEU A 466 -12.21 12.57 -2.68
N ASN A 467 -12.00 12.86 -3.95
CA ASN A 467 -11.64 11.86 -4.95
C ASN A 467 -10.35 11.12 -4.60
N SER A 468 -9.38 11.81 -4.00
CA SER A 468 -8.14 11.17 -3.53
C SER A 468 -8.40 10.23 -2.35
N VAL A 469 -9.28 10.60 -1.43
CA VAL A 469 -9.70 9.76 -0.28
C VAL A 469 -10.48 8.54 -0.77
N VAL A 470 -11.39 8.71 -1.73
CA VAL A 470 -12.12 7.62 -2.38
C VAL A 470 -11.16 6.60 -2.98
N SER A 471 -10.15 7.08 -3.72
CA SER A 471 -9.16 6.20 -4.33
C SER A 471 -8.33 5.44 -3.29
N LEU A 472 -7.98 6.10 -2.16
CA LEU A 472 -7.32 5.44 -1.03
C LEU A 472 -8.20 4.34 -0.42
N CYS A 473 -9.46 4.65 -0.12
CA CYS A 473 -10.39 3.69 0.48
C CYS A 473 -10.61 2.48 -0.44
N ALA A 474 -10.78 2.73 -1.74
CA ALA A 474 -10.95 1.67 -2.72
C ALA A 474 -9.74 0.70 -2.77
N ARG A 475 -8.51 1.19 -2.60
CA ARG A 475 -7.32 0.33 -2.56
C ARG A 475 -7.31 -0.64 -1.39
N PHE A 476 -7.98 -0.30 -0.29
CA PHE A 476 -8.08 -1.18 0.87
C PHE A 476 -9.12 -2.30 0.71
N ILE A 477 -9.92 -2.30 -0.36
CA ILE A 477 -11.01 -3.25 -0.54
C ILE A 477 -11.13 -3.83 -1.94
N ASN A 478 -10.38 -3.30 -2.91
CA ASN A 478 -10.48 -3.70 -4.32
C ASN A 478 -10.15 -5.17 -4.57
N TYR A 479 -9.54 -5.87 -3.61
CA TYR A 479 -9.23 -7.29 -3.72
C TYR A 479 -10.43 -8.20 -3.51
N GLU A 480 -11.53 -7.71 -2.91
CA GLU A 480 -12.69 -8.56 -2.66
C GLU A 480 -13.36 -9.01 -3.96
N ASP A 481 -13.84 -10.25 -3.98
CA ASP A 481 -14.47 -10.90 -5.13
C ASP A 481 -15.60 -10.07 -5.75
N ILE A 482 -16.32 -9.29 -4.93
CA ILE A 482 -17.41 -8.42 -5.37
C ILE A 482 -16.95 -7.30 -6.32
N TYR A 483 -15.66 -6.95 -6.31
CA TYR A 483 -15.06 -5.94 -7.19
C TYR A 483 -14.22 -6.54 -8.30
N GLN A 484 -13.86 -7.81 -8.22
CA GLN A 484 -13.05 -8.47 -9.24
C GLN A 484 -13.81 -8.50 -10.57
N PRO A 485 -13.19 -8.06 -11.68
CA PRO A 485 -13.82 -8.08 -12.99
C PRO A 485 -13.97 -9.52 -13.49
N SER A 486 -14.99 -9.75 -14.33
CA SER A 486 -15.12 -11.03 -15.02
C SER A 486 -14.01 -11.23 -16.05
N PRO A 487 -13.66 -12.48 -16.41
CA PRO A 487 -12.65 -12.75 -17.44
C PRO A 487 -12.92 -12.03 -18.77
N GLU A 488 -14.19 -11.91 -19.16
CA GLU A 488 -14.61 -11.24 -20.40
C GLU A 488 -14.29 -9.74 -20.37
N ALA A 489 -14.51 -9.09 -19.23
CA ALA A 489 -14.21 -7.66 -19.06
C ALA A 489 -12.70 -7.37 -19.10
N VAL A 490 -11.87 -8.32 -18.61
CA VAL A 490 -10.40 -8.21 -18.70
C VAL A 490 -9.95 -8.36 -20.15
N LEU A 491 -10.49 -9.35 -20.88
CA LEU A 491 -10.20 -9.56 -22.30
C LEU A 491 -10.61 -8.36 -23.17
N GLU A 492 -11.77 -7.77 -22.93
CA GLU A 492 -12.22 -6.57 -23.65
C GLU A 492 -11.28 -5.38 -23.39
N ALA A 493 -10.81 -5.20 -22.15
CA ALA A 493 -9.87 -4.15 -21.80
C ALA A 493 -8.48 -4.37 -22.44
N LEU A 494 -8.00 -5.62 -22.49
CA LEU A 494 -6.76 -6.00 -23.17
C LEU A 494 -6.83 -5.67 -24.67
N LYS A 495 -7.92 -6.02 -25.35
CA LYS A 495 -8.13 -5.70 -26.77
C LYS A 495 -8.05 -4.19 -27.01
N LYS A 496 -8.80 -3.39 -26.23
CA LYS A 496 -8.76 -1.92 -26.32
C LYS A 496 -7.37 -1.34 -26.11
N LEU A 497 -6.55 -1.96 -25.25
CA LEU A 497 -5.19 -1.51 -24.97
C LEU A 497 -4.24 -1.84 -26.12
N LYS A 498 -4.33 -3.05 -26.70
CA LYS A 498 -3.60 -3.44 -27.92
C LYS A 498 -3.96 -2.52 -29.09
N ASP A 499 -5.26 -2.24 -29.29
CA ASP A 499 -5.73 -1.33 -30.34
C ASP A 499 -5.21 0.11 -30.16
N ALA A 500 -5.21 0.61 -28.92
CA ALA A 500 -4.69 1.94 -28.60
C ALA A 500 -3.17 2.05 -28.78
N ASN A 501 -2.42 0.98 -28.53
CA ASN A 501 -0.98 0.92 -28.77
C ASN A 501 -0.66 0.86 -30.27
N LYS A 502 -1.44 0.11 -31.05
CA LYS A 502 -1.33 0.06 -32.51
C LYS A 502 -1.58 1.44 -33.15
N ALA A 503 -2.56 2.19 -32.62
CA ALA A 503 -2.85 3.56 -33.05
C ALA A 503 -1.74 4.58 -32.72
N LYS A 504 -0.93 4.35 -31.68
CA LYS A 504 0.23 5.20 -31.36
C LYS A 504 1.45 4.92 -32.23
N HIS A 505 1.65 3.68 -32.66
CA HIS A 505 2.76 3.31 -33.55
C HIS A 505 2.57 3.81 -34.99
N ASN A 506 1.32 3.86 -35.48
CA ASN A 506 1.01 4.39 -36.82
C ASN A 506 1.03 5.93 -36.90
N GLY A 507 1.37 6.64 -35.82
CA GLY A 507 1.38 8.10 -35.74
C GLY A 507 2.76 8.76 -35.95
N VAL A 508 3.79 8.00 -36.31
CA VAL A 508 5.15 8.53 -36.58
C VAL A 508 5.59 8.13 -37.98
N SER A 509 5.27 8.97 -38.96
CA SER A 509 6.12 9.23 -40.12
C SER A 509 5.65 10.52 -40.78
N GLY A 510 6.47 11.57 -40.63
CA GLY A 510 6.42 12.72 -41.50
C GLY A 510 6.84 12.33 -42.91
N ASP A 511 6.40 13.16 -43.85
CA ASP A 511 6.72 13.19 -45.27
C ASP A 511 8.13 12.68 -45.62
N ASP A 512 8.20 11.70 -46.53
CA ASP A 512 9.05 11.80 -47.72
C ASP A 512 8.61 10.79 -48.80
N LYS A 513 8.70 11.26 -50.04
CA LYS A 513 8.22 10.61 -51.27
C LYS A 513 9.11 9.45 -51.73
N ALA A 514 8.42 8.48 -52.35
CA ALA A 514 8.81 7.69 -53.52
C ALA A 514 10.08 6.81 -53.44
N ASP A 515 9.89 5.49 -53.48
CA ASP A 515 10.10 4.76 -54.74
C ASP A 515 9.39 3.41 -54.74
N ALA A 516 8.92 3.00 -55.92
CA ALA A 516 8.21 1.76 -56.15
C ALA A 516 9.18 0.63 -56.51
N SER A 517 9.02 -0.55 -55.90
CA SER A 517 9.17 -1.81 -56.64
C SER A 517 8.51 -2.98 -55.89
N VAL A 518 7.84 -3.77 -56.71
CA VAL A 518 7.04 -4.98 -56.48
C VAL A 518 7.88 -6.12 -55.88
N ALA A 519 7.36 -6.82 -54.87
CA ALA A 519 7.42 -8.29 -54.78
C ALA A 519 6.58 -8.83 -53.60
N ASP A 520 5.66 -9.73 -53.96
CA ASP A 520 5.26 -10.94 -53.25
C ASP A 520 4.38 -10.83 -52.00
N GLU A 521 3.06 -10.81 -52.26
CA GLU A 521 2.09 -11.60 -51.50
C GLU A 521 2.51 -13.07 -51.55
N ASP A 522 3.13 -13.57 -50.48
CA ASP A 522 3.01 -14.94 -49.98
C ASP A 522 4.02 -15.13 -48.85
N ASN A 523 3.55 -14.96 -47.61
CA ASN A 523 3.98 -15.69 -46.41
C ASN A 523 3.01 -15.33 -45.27
N LEU A 524 1.83 -15.93 -45.37
CA LEU A 524 1.06 -16.29 -44.19
C LEU A 524 1.76 -17.49 -43.56
N ASP A 525 2.70 -17.25 -42.65
CA ASP A 525 3.16 -18.27 -41.72
C ASP A 525 3.08 -17.71 -40.30
N GLU A 526 2.14 -18.33 -39.58
CA GLU A 526 2.16 -18.67 -38.16
C GLU A 526 2.20 -17.54 -37.12
N GLU A 527 1.01 -17.32 -36.55
CA GLU A 527 0.74 -17.11 -35.12
C GLU A 527 1.98 -17.01 -34.21
N ASP A 528 2.56 -15.81 -34.11
CA ASP A 528 3.13 -15.37 -32.84
C ASP A 528 1.94 -15.23 -31.87
N GLU A 529 1.58 -16.32 -31.19
CA GLU A 529 0.90 -16.22 -29.90
C GLU A 529 1.83 -15.42 -28.98
N ASP A 530 1.72 -14.08 -29.02
CA ASP A 530 2.32 -13.20 -28.03
C ASP A 530 1.97 -13.79 -26.66
N GLU A 531 2.94 -14.43 -26.00
CA GLU A 531 2.80 -14.96 -24.66
C GLU A 531 2.21 -13.85 -23.80
N ILE A 532 0.96 -14.01 -23.38
CA ILE A 532 0.21 -12.94 -22.73
C ILE A 532 0.94 -12.64 -21.43
N ASP A 533 1.55 -11.45 -21.33
CA ASP A 533 2.25 -11.00 -20.12
C ASP A 533 1.27 -11.04 -18.93
N GLU A 534 1.43 -12.04 -18.06
CA GLU A 534 0.60 -12.23 -16.88
C GLU A 534 0.61 -10.98 -15.98
N ASP A 535 1.71 -10.21 -15.96
CA ASP A 535 1.80 -8.97 -15.18
C ASP A 535 0.94 -7.85 -15.81
N GLU A 536 0.80 -7.81 -17.13
CA GLU A 536 -0.10 -6.88 -17.82
C GLU A 536 -1.57 -7.20 -17.54
N VAL A 537 -1.94 -8.50 -17.57
CA VAL A 537 -3.28 -8.97 -17.21
C VAL A 537 -3.61 -8.60 -15.76
N LEU A 538 -2.68 -8.83 -14.83
CA LEU A 538 -2.85 -8.49 -13.42
C LEU A 538 -3.02 -6.98 -13.21
N LYS A 539 -2.25 -6.13 -13.92
CA LYS A 539 -2.39 -4.67 -13.85
C LYS A 539 -3.78 -4.20 -14.31
N ILE A 540 -4.29 -4.77 -15.40
CA ILE A 540 -5.62 -4.41 -15.93
C ILE A 540 -6.72 -4.87 -14.96
N ARG A 541 -6.63 -6.11 -14.47
CA ARG A 541 -7.58 -6.64 -13.48
C ARG A 541 -7.62 -5.74 -12.24
N ASP A 542 -6.46 -5.38 -11.69
CA ASP A 542 -6.34 -4.47 -10.54
C ASP A 542 -6.96 -3.10 -10.81
N ALA A 543 -6.72 -2.53 -12.00
CA ALA A 543 -7.26 -1.22 -12.37
C ALA A 543 -8.79 -1.24 -12.51
N LEU A 544 -9.37 -2.31 -13.04
CA LEU A 544 -10.82 -2.48 -13.14
C LEU A 544 -11.45 -2.70 -11.76
N ALA A 545 -10.83 -3.55 -10.92
CA ALA A 545 -11.30 -3.79 -9.56
C ALA A 545 -11.25 -2.50 -8.72
N GLN A 546 -10.19 -1.71 -8.87
CA GLN A 546 -10.06 -0.39 -8.25
C GLN A 546 -11.21 0.53 -8.67
N LYS A 547 -11.55 0.62 -9.95
CA LYS A 547 -12.68 1.46 -10.43
C LYS A 547 -14.03 1.00 -9.85
N SER A 548 -14.25 -0.31 -9.76
CA SER A 548 -15.45 -0.88 -9.17
C SER A 548 -15.57 -0.53 -7.67
N ALA A 549 -14.47 -0.68 -6.92
CA ALA A 549 -14.40 -0.28 -5.52
C ALA A 549 -14.58 1.25 -5.33
N GLU A 550 -13.97 2.08 -6.18
CA GLU A 550 -14.17 3.54 -6.14
C GLU A 550 -15.64 3.92 -6.37
N LYS A 551 -16.35 3.23 -7.26
CA LYS A 551 -17.79 3.43 -7.47
C LYS A 551 -18.59 3.12 -6.20
N TRP A 552 -18.25 2.05 -5.48
CA TRP A 552 -18.91 1.70 -4.22
C TRP A 552 -18.61 2.72 -3.11
N VAL A 553 -17.35 3.13 -2.96
CA VAL A 553 -16.97 4.16 -1.98
C VAL A 553 -17.70 5.46 -2.31
N ARG A 554 -17.79 5.85 -3.59
CA ARG A 554 -18.58 7.02 -4.02
C ARG A 554 -20.06 6.86 -3.66
N GLY A 555 -20.70 5.71 -3.88
CA GLY A 555 -22.10 5.53 -3.50
C GLY A 555 -22.30 5.72 -1.98
N THR A 556 -21.44 5.11 -1.17
CA THR A 556 -21.53 5.24 0.30
C THR A 556 -21.20 6.64 0.83
N TYR A 557 -20.36 7.39 0.10
CA TYR A 557 -19.82 8.70 0.48
C TYR A 557 -20.58 9.90 -0.11
N ALA A 558 -21.02 9.80 -1.37
CA ALA A 558 -21.69 10.87 -2.13
C ALA A 558 -23.18 10.99 -1.80
N ASP A 559 -23.87 9.89 -1.48
CA ASP A 559 -25.28 9.91 -1.05
C ASP A 559 -25.52 10.76 0.22
N LYS A 560 -24.45 11.10 0.96
CA LYS A 560 -24.53 11.93 2.17
C LYS A 560 -24.00 13.34 2.00
N ILE A 561 -22.98 13.59 1.17
CA ILE A 561 -22.45 14.94 0.94
C ILE A 561 -23.45 15.79 0.15
N VAL A 562 -24.16 15.21 -0.82
CA VAL A 562 -25.23 15.92 -1.57
C VAL A 562 -26.38 16.33 -0.63
N LYS A 563 -26.66 15.53 0.40
CA LYS A 563 -27.69 15.83 1.41
C LYS A 563 -27.37 17.08 2.25
N TYR A 564 -26.11 17.49 2.36
CA TYR A 564 -25.68 18.62 3.20
C TYR A 564 -25.35 19.91 2.42
N SER A 565 -25.41 19.90 1.08
CA SER A 565 -25.01 21.06 0.28
C SER A 565 -26.06 21.61 -0.71
N GLY A 566 -27.34 21.20 -0.64
CA GLY A 566 -28.41 21.88 -1.40
C GLY A 566 -29.81 21.24 -1.31
N ASN A 567 -30.80 22.04 -0.88
CA ASN A 567 -32.24 21.78 -0.74
C ASN A 567 -32.67 20.72 0.31
N ASP A 568 -32.68 21.15 1.57
CA ASP A 568 -32.63 20.29 2.77
C ASP A 568 -33.91 20.20 3.62
N VAL A 569 -35.14 20.38 3.11
CA VAL A 569 -36.33 20.22 3.99
C VAL A 569 -37.39 19.27 3.45
N TYR A 570 -37.67 19.30 2.15
CA TYR A 570 -38.74 18.49 1.58
C TYR A 570 -38.32 17.01 1.39
N TRP A 571 -37.14 16.77 0.81
CA TRP A 571 -36.66 15.42 0.48
C TRP A 571 -36.03 14.67 1.65
N SER A 572 -35.44 15.40 2.60
CA SER A 572 -34.89 14.84 3.84
C SER A 572 -36.01 14.29 4.74
N SER A 573 -37.15 14.98 4.80
CA SER A 573 -38.36 14.51 5.50
C SER A 573 -38.96 13.26 4.84
N TYR A 574 -39.09 13.24 3.51
CA TYR A 574 -39.64 12.10 2.76
C TYR A 574 -38.76 10.84 2.84
N LEU A 575 -37.43 10.97 2.69
CA LEU A 575 -36.52 9.84 2.83
C LEU A 575 -36.43 9.33 4.28
N ASN A 576 -36.51 10.21 5.27
CA ASN A 576 -36.60 9.79 6.67
C ASN A 576 -37.91 9.06 6.98
N ALA A 577 -39.02 9.42 6.32
CA ALA A 577 -40.29 8.69 6.43
C ALA A 577 -40.18 7.30 5.78
N LEU A 578 -39.53 7.19 4.62
CA LEU A 578 -39.26 5.91 3.96
C LEU A 578 -38.31 5.02 4.77
N ASP A 579 -37.25 5.58 5.35
CA ASP A 579 -36.30 4.83 6.20
C ASP A 579 -37.00 4.33 7.49
N LYS A 580 -37.88 5.14 8.11
CA LYS A 580 -38.74 4.69 9.24
C LYS A 580 -39.71 3.58 8.85
N GLN A 581 -40.26 3.62 7.64
CA GLN A 581 -41.11 2.55 7.13
C GLN A 581 -40.30 1.29 6.82
N GLU A 582 -39.09 1.40 6.26
CA GLU A 582 -38.20 0.26 6.03
C GLU A 582 -37.80 -0.42 7.35
N GLU A 583 -37.47 0.34 8.40
CA GLU A 583 -37.18 -0.20 9.73
C GLU A 583 -38.39 -0.93 10.34
N SER A 584 -39.59 -0.35 10.24
CA SER A 584 -40.83 -0.98 10.69
C SER A 584 -41.13 -2.29 9.94
N ILE A 585 -40.93 -2.28 8.62
CA ILE A 585 -41.14 -3.45 7.75
C ILE A 585 -40.08 -4.53 8.00
N ARG A 586 -38.80 -4.16 8.18
CA ARG A 586 -37.73 -5.10 8.56
C ARG A 586 -37.99 -5.73 9.93
N LEU A 587 -38.49 -4.96 10.89
CA LEU A 587 -38.83 -5.48 12.21
C LEU A 587 -39.97 -6.50 12.11
N LYS A 588 -41.03 -6.19 11.36
CA LYS A 588 -42.13 -7.13 11.09
C LYS A 588 -41.66 -8.38 10.35
N LEU A 589 -40.82 -8.23 9.33
CA LEU A 589 -40.22 -9.35 8.59
C LEU A 589 -39.35 -10.22 9.49
N THR A 590 -38.55 -9.61 10.38
CA THR A 590 -37.70 -10.33 11.33
C THR A 590 -38.55 -11.13 12.33
N THR A 591 -39.64 -10.54 12.84
CA THR A 591 -40.60 -11.21 13.72
C THR A 591 -41.31 -12.37 13.01
N LEU A 592 -41.80 -12.16 11.79
CA LEU A 592 -42.44 -13.21 10.99
C LEU A 592 -41.48 -14.34 10.64
N LEU A 593 -40.23 -14.03 10.28
CA LEU A 593 -39.19 -15.04 10.04
C LEU A 593 -38.85 -15.80 11.32
N ALA A 594 -38.85 -15.14 12.48
CA ALA A 594 -38.66 -15.79 13.77
C ALA A 594 -39.86 -16.70 14.13
N GLU A 595 -41.09 -16.31 13.81
CA GLU A 595 -42.28 -17.13 14.00
C GLU A 595 -42.33 -18.32 13.04
N ILE A 596 -42.02 -18.12 11.75
CA ILE A 596 -41.89 -19.20 10.75
C ILE A 596 -40.77 -20.17 11.17
N SER A 597 -39.68 -19.69 11.77
CA SER A 597 -38.58 -20.53 12.25
C SER A 597 -38.97 -21.50 13.37
N LYS A 598 -40.09 -21.25 14.05
CA LYS A 598 -40.63 -22.12 15.11
C LYS A 598 -41.56 -23.22 14.58
N ILE A 599 -42.04 -23.09 13.33
CA ILE A 599 -43.09 -23.96 12.78
C ILE A 599 -42.50 -25.13 11.98
N ASP A 600 -41.38 -24.94 11.27
CA ASP A 600 -40.65 -26.03 10.61
C ASP A 600 -39.15 -25.71 10.43
N VAL A 601 -38.28 -26.47 11.13
CA VAL A 601 -36.82 -26.35 11.06
C VAL A 601 -36.29 -26.67 9.66
N GLY A 602 -36.99 -27.50 8.89
CA GLY A 602 -36.62 -27.84 7.51
C GLY A 602 -36.76 -26.66 6.54
N CYS A 603 -37.69 -25.75 6.80
CA CYS A 603 -37.91 -24.55 5.98
C CYS A 603 -36.75 -23.54 6.15
N ARG A 604 -36.24 -23.37 7.38
CA ARG A 604 -35.09 -22.50 7.69
C ARG A 604 -33.84 -22.89 6.90
N ASP A 605 -33.50 -24.18 6.90
CA ASP A 605 -32.27 -24.68 6.28
C ASP A 605 -32.33 -24.59 4.74
N ARG A 606 -33.52 -24.74 4.16
CA ARG A 606 -33.76 -24.61 2.71
C ARG A 606 -33.82 -23.16 2.25
N MET A 607 -34.47 -22.26 2.99
CA MET A 607 -34.45 -20.82 2.70
C MET A 607 -33.04 -20.26 2.83
N TYR A 608 -32.30 -20.64 3.87
CA TYR A 608 -30.92 -20.23 4.05
C TYR A 608 -30.05 -20.72 2.88
N LYS A 609 -30.18 -21.98 2.44
CA LYS A 609 -29.47 -22.52 1.25
C LYS A 609 -29.82 -21.80 -0.07
N LEU A 610 -31.06 -21.35 -0.24
CA LEU A 610 -31.51 -20.59 -1.41
C LEU A 610 -30.92 -19.16 -1.45
N VAL A 611 -30.85 -18.51 -0.29
CA VAL A 611 -30.30 -17.14 -0.14
C VAL A 611 -28.77 -17.14 -0.21
N THR A 612 -28.12 -18.20 0.27
CA THR A 612 -26.64 -18.27 0.41
C THR A 612 -25.89 -18.88 -0.78
N LYS A 613 -26.55 -19.50 -1.77
CA LYS A 613 -25.82 -19.97 -2.97
C LYS A 613 -25.32 -18.79 -3.83
N PRO A 614 -23.99 -18.62 -4.00
CA PRO A 614 -23.39 -17.52 -4.76
C PRO A 614 -23.45 -17.83 -6.25
N GLY A 615 -24.09 -16.96 -7.03
CA GLY A 615 -24.18 -17.10 -8.49
C GLY A 615 -25.37 -16.36 -9.09
N LYS A 616 -25.06 -15.28 -9.83
CA LYS A 616 -25.90 -14.54 -10.80
C LYS A 616 -27.23 -13.94 -10.26
N ARG A 617 -27.22 -12.62 -10.01
CA ARG A 617 -28.41 -11.79 -9.71
C ARG A 617 -29.24 -11.53 -10.98
N LYS A 618 -30.12 -12.48 -11.32
CA LYS A 618 -31.33 -12.44 -12.19
C LYS A 618 -31.44 -13.86 -12.77
N PRO A 619 -32.16 -14.80 -12.12
CA PRO A 619 -33.63 -14.80 -12.05
C PRO A 619 -34.18 -15.34 -10.69
N LYS A 620 -33.62 -14.95 -9.55
CA LYS A 620 -33.98 -15.53 -8.24
C LYS A 620 -35.34 -15.10 -7.67
N ALA A 621 -35.89 -13.95 -8.10
CA ALA A 621 -37.23 -13.52 -7.68
C ALA A 621 -38.32 -14.51 -8.15
N MET A 622 -38.23 -14.98 -9.40
CA MET A 622 -39.15 -15.98 -9.96
C MET A 622 -39.03 -17.36 -9.27
N THR A 623 -37.86 -17.72 -8.75
CA THR A 623 -37.64 -19.03 -8.10
C THR A 623 -38.24 -19.07 -6.69
N LEU A 624 -38.07 -17.99 -5.91
CA LEU A 624 -38.68 -17.87 -4.59
C LEU A 624 -40.21 -17.70 -4.69
N GLU A 625 -40.68 -16.94 -5.69
CA GLU A 625 -42.10 -16.77 -5.99
C GLU A 625 -42.77 -18.11 -6.37
N LYS A 626 -42.16 -18.90 -7.26
CA LYS A 626 -42.65 -20.27 -7.58
C LYS A 626 -42.64 -21.18 -6.36
N TYR A 627 -41.64 -21.06 -5.48
CA TYR A 627 -41.54 -21.89 -4.27
C TYR A 627 -42.63 -21.53 -3.23
N ILE A 628 -42.85 -20.23 -3.00
CA ILE A 628 -43.91 -19.75 -2.10
C ILE A 628 -45.29 -20.10 -2.66
N LEU A 629 -45.51 -19.96 -3.97
CA LEU A 629 -46.77 -20.35 -4.63
C LEU A 629 -47.04 -21.85 -4.56
N ALA A 630 -46.03 -22.70 -4.76
CA ALA A 630 -46.17 -24.15 -4.63
C ALA A 630 -46.49 -24.57 -3.17
N TYR A 631 -45.86 -23.91 -2.19
CA TYR A 631 -46.10 -24.23 -0.77
C TYR A 631 -47.46 -23.71 -0.26
N ILE A 632 -47.92 -22.55 -0.74
CA ILE A 632 -49.27 -22.02 -0.43
C ILE A 632 -50.37 -22.90 -1.04
N GLN A 633 -50.12 -23.53 -2.20
CA GLN A 633 -51.08 -24.45 -2.81
C GLN A 633 -51.22 -25.79 -2.05
N GLU A 634 -50.20 -26.20 -1.29
CA GLU A 634 -50.20 -27.47 -0.54
C GLU A 634 -50.56 -27.33 0.95
N ASN A 635 -50.52 -26.12 1.53
CA ASN A 635 -50.96 -25.85 2.90
C ASN A 635 -51.44 -24.39 3.03
N GLU A 636 -52.68 -24.19 3.49
CA GLU A 636 -53.29 -22.88 3.74
C GLU A 636 -52.64 -22.18 4.96
N CYS A 637 -51.39 -21.71 4.81
CA CYS A 637 -50.65 -21.04 5.88
C CYS A 637 -50.69 -19.51 5.71
N ALA A 638 -51.54 -18.83 6.49
CA ALA A 638 -51.69 -17.37 6.48
C ALA A 638 -50.35 -16.61 6.65
N LEU A 639 -49.42 -17.14 7.44
CA LEU A 639 -48.11 -16.53 7.71
C LEU A 639 -47.22 -16.40 6.46
N LEU A 640 -47.34 -17.31 5.49
CA LEU A 640 -46.57 -17.24 4.24
C LEU A 640 -47.18 -16.26 3.24
N ALA A 641 -48.51 -16.08 3.27
CA ALA A 641 -49.18 -15.01 2.54
C ALA A 641 -48.76 -13.63 3.09
N ASP A 642 -48.67 -13.51 4.42
CA ASP A 642 -48.18 -12.29 5.08
C ASP A 642 -46.71 -12.01 4.76
N LEU A 643 -45.85 -13.04 4.80
CA LEU A 643 -44.45 -12.92 4.39
C LEU A 643 -44.33 -12.46 2.93
N ARG A 644 -45.11 -13.04 2.03
CA ARG A 644 -45.15 -12.67 0.61
C ARG A 644 -45.60 -11.22 0.43
N SER A 645 -46.65 -10.80 1.12
CA SER A 645 -47.17 -9.43 1.09
C SER A 645 -46.14 -8.41 1.57
N ILE A 646 -45.50 -8.67 2.72
CA ILE A 646 -44.46 -7.80 3.28
C ILE A 646 -43.22 -7.77 2.38
N TRP A 647 -42.86 -8.90 1.76
CA TRP A 647 -41.78 -8.97 0.80
C TRP A 647 -42.05 -8.13 -0.45
N TYR A 648 -43.26 -8.18 -1.03
CA TYR A 648 -43.62 -7.31 -2.15
C TYR A 648 -43.64 -5.84 -1.77
N LYS A 649 -44.07 -5.48 -0.56
CA LYS A 649 -43.97 -4.10 -0.05
C LYS A 649 -42.52 -3.63 0.03
N MET A 650 -41.60 -4.49 0.48
CA MET A 650 -40.17 -4.19 0.53
C MET A 650 -39.55 -4.03 -0.87
N VAL A 651 -39.85 -4.95 -1.79
CA VAL A 651 -39.39 -4.87 -3.19
C VAL A 651 -40.00 -3.66 -3.91
N GLY A 652 -41.27 -3.35 -3.63
CA GLY A 652 -41.96 -2.16 -4.13
C GLY A 652 -41.29 -0.87 -3.67
N LEU A 653 -41.03 -0.74 -2.35
CA LEU A 653 -40.27 0.37 -1.77
C LEU A 653 -38.88 0.52 -2.40
N GLU A 654 -38.16 -0.58 -2.59
CA GLU A 654 -36.81 -0.58 -3.16
C GLU A 654 -36.83 -0.22 -4.66
N THR A 655 -37.86 -0.67 -5.40
CA THR A 655 -38.08 -0.32 -6.81
C THR A 655 -38.49 1.14 -6.95
N THR A 656 -39.33 1.67 -6.06
CA THR A 656 -39.72 3.09 -6.02
C THR A 656 -38.52 3.97 -5.68
N ARG A 657 -37.68 3.56 -4.71
CA ARG A 657 -36.39 4.20 -4.40
C ARG A 657 -35.48 4.24 -5.63
N TYR A 658 -35.38 3.12 -6.36
CA TYR A 658 -34.56 3.03 -7.57
C TYR A 658 -35.10 3.89 -8.73
N ARG A 659 -36.43 3.91 -8.95
CA ARG A 659 -37.07 4.76 -9.97
C ARG A 659 -36.93 6.25 -9.64
N MET A 660 -37.03 6.64 -8.37
CA MET A 660 -36.81 8.03 -7.95
C MET A 660 -35.35 8.45 -8.10
N LEU A 661 -34.40 7.58 -7.69
CA LEU A 661 -32.97 7.83 -7.90
C LEU A 661 -32.61 7.92 -9.40
N SER A 662 -33.32 7.18 -10.25
CA SER A 662 -33.18 7.26 -11.72
C SER A 662 -33.78 8.55 -12.29
N LYS A 663 -34.96 9.00 -11.83
CA LYS A 663 -35.53 10.30 -12.22
C LYS A 663 -34.66 11.48 -11.78
N LEU A 664 -34.06 11.41 -10.59
CA LEU A 664 -33.10 12.39 -10.08
C LEU A 664 -31.79 12.47 -10.89
N GLN A 665 -31.48 11.45 -11.70
CA GLN A 665 -30.33 11.46 -12.61
C GLN A 665 -30.63 12.09 -13.97
N ASP A 666 -31.91 12.16 -14.39
CA ASP A 666 -32.31 12.59 -15.74
C ASP A 666 -32.98 13.97 -15.82
N ASP A 667 -33.36 14.61 -14.70
CA ASP A 667 -34.00 15.94 -14.73
C ASP A 667 -33.00 17.10 -14.88
N LYS A 668 -32.54 17.28 -16.13
CA LYS A 668 -32.30 18.61 -16.73
C LYS A 668 -33.26 18.81 -17.90
N LYS A 669 -34.56 18.94 -17.64
CA LYS A 669 -35.51 19.67 -18.50
C LYS A 669 -36.88 19.75 -17.82
N ASP A 670 -37.48 20.94 -17.89
CA ASP A 670 -38.84 21.23 -17.43
C ASP A 670 -39.86 20.18 -17.93
N ASN A 671 -40.71 19.71 -17.02
CA ASN A 671 -42.14 20.03 -17.06
C ASN A 671 -42.87 19.51 -15.83
N SER A 672 -43.83 20.32 -15.38
CA SER A 672 -44.84 20.02 -14.38
C SER A 672 -45.65 18.78 -14.78
N SER A 673 -45.59 17.73 -13.97
CA SER A 673 -46.78 16.97 -13.61
C SER A 673 -46.68 16.62 -12.13
N GLU A 674 -47.48 17.33 -11.32
CA GLU A 674 -47.91 16.85 -10.01
C GLU A 674 -48.66 15.53 -10.26
N ALA A 675 -47.96 14.42 -10.11
CA ALA A 675 -48.61 13.19 -9.71
C ALA A 675 -48.59 13.22 -8.18
N ASP A 676 -49.77 13.28 -7.57
CA ASP A 676 -49.92 13.35 -6.12
C ASP A 676 -49.17 12.18 -5.47
N ILE A 677 -48.20 12.52 -4.63
CA ILE A 677 -47.35 11.57 -3.91
C ILE A 677 -48.19 10.71 -2.97
N ASP A 678 -49.33 11.24 -2.52
CA ASP A 678 -50.30 10.54 -1.69
C ASP A 678 -50.94 9.35 -2.44
N ASP A 679 -51.20 9.46 -3.75
CA ASP A 679 -51.74 8.35 -4.57
C ASP A 679 -50.75 7.19 -4.72
N ILE A 680 -49.44 7.48 -4.73
CA ILE A 680 -48.38 6.46 -4.79
C ILE A 680 -48.18 5.78 -3.44
N ILE A 681 -48.36 6.50 -2.34
CA ILE A 681 -48.30 5.94 -0.98
C ILE A 681 -49.52 5.05 -0.72
N GLU A 682 -50.72 5.44 -1.18
CA GLU A 682 -51.95 4.66 -1.04
C GLU A 682 -51.92 3.34 -1.82
N LEU A 683 -51.20 3.30 -2.96
CA LEU A 683 -51.01 2.09 -3.76
C LEU A 683 -50.20 0.97 -3.08
N TYR A 684 -49.43 1.30 -2.02
CA TYR A 684 -48.53 0.34 -1.36
C TYR A 684 -48.72 0.22 0.17
N CYS A 685 -49.63 1.00 0.78
CA CYS A 685 -50.14 0.79 2.13
C CYS A 685 -51.17 -0.34 2.15
#